data_AF-A0A1V5E0Q9-F1
#
_entry.id   AF-A0A1V5E0Q9-F1
#
_cell.length_a   1.000
_cell.length_b   1.000
_cell.length_c   1.000
_cell.angle_alpha   90.00
_cell.angle_beta   90.00
_cell.angle_gamma   90.00
#
_symmetry.space_group_name_H-M   'P 1'
#
loop_
_entity.id
_entity.type
_entity.pdbx_description
1 polymer ?
#
loop_
_entity_poly.entity_id
_entity_poly.type
_entity_poly.pdbx_seq_one_letter_code
_entity_poly.pdbx_strand_id
1 'polypeptide(L)'
;MKSELRKNKSSAVKQLLKDFEKLGIKKGSRVFIHSSFKSLGLSKDISPEDVVGILKKVVGPSGTIGMPTFTYSFSEDKRFNRENSPSATGILTEAFRKSEGVFRSISPSHSVAFWGCGAEYFAHLRYGITPYNIRSPFGKLYEHDFTIVMLGCGLMPNSTLHAIEDWADLPYCKNSVSTCYSAYSGTRDTGLPYPKMPLGHRDFYKEKSKYVSLMMRHGSITSGKVADATVYCMKVRELVDICMKELDKHPDLFLCDDPGCISCHHNRLGLDEWKRRGGSGWEQVWIGAAKTCITPGVGTYANHGWSVGTPCEEVHDDIYCRVIVFKNKAEYSALVSLEALLIEADLAGVYKKAVHEKTKIKPENIIICVTHTHYGPSFGTQRLYPEVQDESYSNFLSQKISGCVYDAMKNMEPVSVAFAIHNVDIGNINRRVRMPDGSYMFYANNSLSPKPNGKVSREFAMVFFRNFQGDVKAGIAEYACHPIFFPPATAEISGDYPGVLSATVEKEQGNNAVITFVQGACGDQMPQHYGEGYKGALTAGKKLAYAFLSEAIDARYKPLKSVIVKTKMHKIANAGKNVVTIIQALVMNDIVFAFGSSELFYGLVERFRKKLGSKRAILAGYIDSLSYLPEKKDFEYPTYETKLCEKVIKAKPGIGEEIVDACADMVKNAEKRIR
;
A
#
# COMPACT_ATOMS: atom_id res chain seq x y z
N MET A 1 -51.26 35.12 -17.91
CA MET A 1 -50.61 33.82 -18.25
C MET A 1 -49.09 33.90 -18.39
N LYS A 2 -48.48 34.41 -19.50
CA LYS A 2 -46.99 34.38 -19.66
C LYS A 2 -46.20 35.17 -18.59
N SER A 3 -46.74 36.28 -18.07
CA SER A 3 -46.13 37.09 -17.01
C SER A 3 -46.18 36.40 -15.63
N GLU A 4 -47.23 35.63 -15.38
CA GLU A 4 -47.50 34.92 -14.13
C GLU A 4 -46.66 33.64 -14.02
N LEU A 5 -46.58 32.87 -15.12
CA LEU A 5 -45.64 31.75 -15.27
C LEU A 5 -44.18 32.17 -15.04
N ARG A 6 -43.77 33.34 -15.55
CA ARG A 6 -42.42 33.90 -15.31
C ARG A 6 -42.20 34.30 -13.85
N LYS A 7 -43.22 34.85 -13.17
CA LYS A 7 -43.14 35.20 -11.74
C LYS A 7 -43.04 33.95 -10.86
N ASN A 8 -43.86 32.92 -11.12
CA ASN A 8 -43.85 31.68 -10.35
C ASN A 8 -42.51 30.95 -10.48
N LYS A 9 -41.98 30.84 -11.71
CA LYS A 9 -40.64 30.30 -11.97
C LYS A 9 -39.56 31.06 -11.21
N SER A 10 -39.60 32.40 -11.22
CA SER A 10 -38.62 33.23 -10.48
C SER A 10 -38.68 33.00 -8.96
N SER A 11 -39.89 32.85 -8.41
CA SER A 11 -40.09 32.55 -6.98
C SER A 11 -39.54 31.17 -6.61
N ALA A 12 -39.89 30.14 -7.39
CA ALA A 12 -39.40 28.77 -7.21
C ALA A 12 -37.86 28.67 -7.26
N VAL A 13 -37.23 29.36 -8.23
CA VAL A 13 -35.76 29.42 -8.33
C VAL A 13 -35.13 30.05 -7.08
N LYS A 14 -35.68 31.17 -6.58
CA LYS A 14 -35.19 31.83 -5.36
C LYS A 14 -35.35 30.93 -4.14
N GLN A 15 -36.47 30.22 -4.02
CA GLN A 15 -36.72 29.26 -2.95
C GLN A 15 -35.68 28.14 -2.97
N LEU A 16 -35.47 27.48 -4.12
CA LEU A 16 -34.51 26.38 -4.23
C LEU A 16 -33.08 26.80 -3.92
N LEU A 17 -32.64 27.98 -4.39
CA LEU A 17 -31.32 28.52 -4.04
C LEU A 17 -31.13 28.65 -2.53
N LYS A 18 -32.12 29.27 -1.85
CA LYS A 18 -32.10 29.47 -0.40
C LYS A 18 -32.14 28.14 0.36
N ASP A 19 -32.94 27.18 -0.11
CA ASP A 19 -33.11 25.90 0.57
C ASP A 19 -31.86 25.02 0.44
N PHE A 20 -31.21 24.99 -0.73
CA PHE A 20 -29.92 24.28 -0.88
C PHE A 20 -28.81 24.90 -0.02
N GLU A 21 -28.73 26.23 0.06
CA GLU A 21 -27.78 26.91 0.94
C GLU A 21 -28.03 26.58 2.42
N LYS A 22 -29.29 26.56 2.86
CA LYS A 22 -29.67 26.16 4.23
C LYS A 22 -29.32 24.71 4.55
N LEU A 23 -29.36 23.81 3.56
CA LEU A 23 -28.88 22.44 3.70
C LEU A 23 -27.35 22.32 3.79
N GLY A 24 -26.62 23.44 3.66
CA GLY A 24 -25.17 23.47 3.69
C GLY A 24 -24.51 23.15 2.35
N ILE A 25 -25.29 23.02 1.27
CA ILE A 25 -24.76 22.90 -0.09
C ILE A 25 -24.35 24.28 -0.56
N LYS A 26 -23.05 24.48 -0.75
CA LYS A 26 -22.44 25.78 -1.08
C LYS A 26 -21.34 25.64 -2.13
N LYS A 27 -20.78 26.76 -2.56
CA LYS A 27 -19.67 26.78 -3.52
C LYS A 27 -18.51 25.89 -3.06
N GLY A 28 -18.02 25.02 -3.94
CA GLY A 28 -16.96 24.05 -3.62
C GLY A 28 -17.44 22.73 -3.00
N SER A 29 -18.74 22.55 -2.77
CA SER A 29 -19.27 21.30 -2.20
C SER A 29 -19.07 20.12 -3.14
N ARG A 30 -18.89 18.93 -2.57
CA ARG A 30 -18.90 17.65 -3.27
C ARG A 30 -20.13 16.86 -2.85
N VAL A 31 -21.09 16.72 -3.76
CA VAL A 31 -22.40 16.11 -3.47
C VAL A 31 -22.72 14.97 -4.43
N PHE A 32 -23.29 13.89 -3.92
CA PHE A 32 -23.82 12.78 -4.71
C PHE A 32 -25.33 12.67 -4.47
N ILE A 33 -26.13 13.00 -5.48
CA ILE A 33 -27.56 13.29 -5.31
C ILE A 33 -28.40 12.13 -5.86
N HIS A 34 -29.17 11.49 -4.99
CA HIS A 34 -30.31 10.67 -5.35
C HIS A 34 -31.55 11.56 -5.33
N SER A 35 -32.51 11.39 -6.24
CA SER A 35 -33.61 12.36 -6.33
C SER A 35 -34.95 11.79 -6.76
N SER A 36 -36.01 12.45 -6.32
CA SER A 36 -37.37 12.35 -6.86
C SER A 36 -37.86 13.76 -7.20
N PHE A 37 -37.86 14.09 -8.50
CA PHE A 37 -38.28 15.42 -8.96
C PHE A 37 -39.72 15.75 -8.58
N LYS A 38 -40.62 14.75 -8.63
CA LYS A 38 -42.03 14.90 -8.25
C LYS A 38 -42.19 15.39 -6.81
N SER A 39 -41.30 14.96 -5.89
CA SER A 39 -41.38 15.29 -4.47
C SER A 39 -41.08 16.77 -4.17
N LEU A 40 -40.52 17.52 -5.12
CA LEU A 40 -40.27 18.96 -4.94
C LEU A 40 -41.56 19.79 -4.90
N GLY A 41 -42.68 19.27 -5.43
CA GLY A 41 -43.95 20.00 -5.48
C GLY A 41 -44.02 21.14 -6.51
N LEU A 42 -42.91 21.42 -7.20
CA LEU A 42 -42.74 22.58 -8.10
C LEU A 42 -42.81 22.23 -9.60
N SER A 43 -43.27 21.04 -9.98
CA SER A 43 -43.19 20.55 -11.36
C SER A 43 -44.01 21.37 -12.37
N LYS A 44 -44.93 22.23 -11.89
CA LYS A 44 -45.69 23.17 -12.73
C LYS A 44 -44.93 24.48 -12.99
N ASP A 45 -43.94 24.80 -12.17
CA ASP A 45 -43.26 26.10 -12.14
C ASP A 45 -41.82 26.04 -12.68
N ILE A 46 -41.16 24.89 -12.59
CA ILE A 46 -39.77 24.68 -13.02
C ILE A 46 -39.61 23.34 -13.74
N SER A 47 -38.63 23.26 -14.65
CA SER A 47 -38.24 22.00 -15.29
C SER A 47 -37.10 21.30 -14.53
N PRO A 48 -36.82 20.01 -14.80
CA PRO A 48 -35.64 19.34 -14.26
C PRO A 48 -34.32 20.03 -14.63
N GLU A 49 -34.23 20.60 -15.84
CA GLU A 49 -33.06 21.37 -16.30
C GLU A 49 -32.85 22.65 -15.47
N ASP A 50 -33.93 23.32 -15.05
CA ASP A 50 -33.84 24.46 -14.14
C ASP A 50 -33.22 24.05 -12.80
N VAL A 51 -33.64 22.90 -12.24
CA VAL A 51 -33.07 22.36 -10.99
C VAL A 51 -31.59 22.02 -11.16
N VAL A 52 -31.20 21.40 -12.27
CA VAL A 52 -29.78 21.13 -12.60
C VAL A 52 -28.98 22.44 -12.67
N GLY A 53 -29.51 23.47 -13.34
CA GLY A 53 -28.87 24.78 -13.42
C GLY A 53 -28.69 25.43 -12.06
N ILE A 54 -29.69 25.35 -11.19
CA ILE A 54 -29.63 25.84 -9.80
C ILE A 54 -28.56 25.09 -9.01
N LEU A 55 -28.53 23.76 -9.06
CA LEU A 55 -27.51 22.96 -8.37
C LEU A 55 -26.10 23.32 -8.83
N LYS A 56 -25.87 23.43 -10.15
CA LYS A 56 -24.58 23.87 -10.73
C LYS A 56 -24.19 25.26 -10.25
N LYS A 57 -25.16 26.19 -10.13
CA LYS A 57 -24.93 27.54 -9.61
C LYS A 57 -24.54 27.55 -8.13
N VAL A 58 -25.24 26.78 -7.30
CA VAL A 58 -24.98 26.70 -5.84
C VAL A 58 -23.62 26.06 -5.56
N VAL A 59 -23.31 24.94 -6.22
CA VAL A 59 -22.05 24.20 -6.03
C VAL A 59 -20.87 24.91 -6.69
N GLY A 60 -21.09 25.58 -7.82
CA GLY A 60 -20.06 26.29 -8.57
C GLY A 60 -19.00 25.37 -9.20
N PRO A 61 -18.13 25.93 -10.08
CA PRO A 61 -17.15 25.14 -10.82
C PRO A 61 -16.02 24.55 -9.96
N SER A 62 -15.79 25.10 -8.76
CA SER A 62 -14.83 24.57 -7.79
C SER A 62 -15.34 23.37 -7.00
N GLY A 63 -16.64 23.05 -7.10
CA GLY A 63 -17.26 21.88 -6.47
C GLY A 63 -17.54 20.76 -7.48
N THR A 64 -18.18 19.69 -7.01
CA THR A 64 -18.52 18.53 -7.84
C THR A 64 -19.92 18.02 -7.50
N ILE A 65 -20.74 17.78 -8.53
CA ILE A 65 -22.04 17.14 -8.42
C ILE A 65 -21.95 15.77 -9.07
N GLY A 66 -22.40 14.72 -8.39
CA GLY A 66 -22.60 13.40 -8.96
C GLY A 66 -24.04 12.93 -8.83
N MET A 67 -24.51 12.10 -9.77
CA MET A 67 -25.83 11.47 -9.72
C MET A 67 -25.79 10.04 -10.28
N PRO A 68 -26.59 9.10 -9.75
CA PRO A 68 -26.79 7.80 -10.39
C PRO A 68 -27.52 7.98 -11.72
N THR A 69 -27.02 7.32 -12.76
CA THR A 69 -27.63 7.30 -14.11
C THR A 69 -27.80 5.86 -14.57
N PHE A 70 -28.28 4.97 -13.70
CA PHE A 70 -28.34 3.53 -13.98
C PHE A 70 -29.20 3.23 -15.20
N THR A 71 -28.88 2.17 -15.91
CA THR A 71 -29.65 1.70 -17.07
C THR A 71 -30.18 0.28 -16.89
N TYR A 72 -29.63 -0.46 -15.90
CA TYR A 72 -30.00 -1.85 -15.61
C TYR A 72 -29.95 -2.74 -16.86
N SER A 73 -28.98 -2.48 -17.75
CA SER A 73 -28.83 -3.21 -19.01
C SER A 73 -28.10 -4.52 -18.74
N PHE A 74 -28.81 -5.48 -18.15
CA PHE A 74 -28.26 -6.79 -17.76
C PHE A 74 -28.40 -7.88 -18.84
N SER A 75 -29.22 -7.64 -19.88
CA SER A 75 -29.62 -8.62 -20.90
C SER A 75 -29.13 -8.24 -22.31
N GLU A 76 -29.06 -9.23 -23.21
CA GLU A 76 -28.60 -9.08 -24.60
C GLU A 76 -29.39 -8.03 -25.40
N ASP A 77 -30.68 -7.85 -25.10
CA ASP A 77 -31.56 -6.91 -25.82
C ASP A 77 -31.37 -5.43 -25.43
N LYS A 78 -30.66 -5.13 -24.32
CA LYS A 78 -30.46 -3.76 -23.83
C LYS A 78 -29.02 -3.31 -24.03
N ARG A 79 -28.78 -2.54 -25.09
CA ARG A 79 -27.45 -1.98 -25.39
C ARG A 79 -27.17 -0.74 -24.54
N PHE A 80 -26.03 -0.72 -23.84
CA PHE A 80 -25.54 0.47 -23.15
C PHE A 80 -24.65 1.30 -24.08
N ASN A 81 -25.01 2.56 -24.26
CA ASN A 81 -24.20 3.59 -24.86
C ASN A 81 -24.01 4.68 -23.82
N ARG A 82 -22.75 4.96 -23.47
CA ARG A 82 -22.39 5.96 -22.45
C ARG A 82 -23.09 7.30 -22.70
N GLU A 83 -23.11 7.75 -23.94
CA GLU A 83 -23.63 9.05 -24.36
C GLU A 83 -25.14 9.03 -24.62
N ASN A 84 -25.70 7.92 -25.08
CA ASN A 84 -27.08 7.89 -25.58
C ASN A 84 -28.07 7.14 -24.69
N SER A 85 -27.64 6.17 -23.87
CA SER A 85 -28.59 5.39 -23.06
C SER A 85 -29.23 6.26 -21.98
N PRO A 86 -30.57 6.33 -21.92
CA PRO A 86 -31.27 7.16 -20.95
C PRO A 86 -31.09 6.62 -19.52
N SER A 87 -31.11 7.50 -18.54
CA SER A 87 -31.11 7.15 -17.13
C SER A 87 -32.47 6.58 -16.70
N ALA A 88 -32.44 5.45 -15.99
CA ALA A 88 -33.61 4.79 -15.39
C ALA A 88 -33.85 5.21 -13.92
N THR A 89 -33.11 6.20 -13.41
CA THR A 89 -33.10 6.62 -11.99
C THR A 89 -33.83 7.94 -11.74
N GLY A 90 -34.55 8.46 -12.74
CA GLY A 90 -35.44 9.62 -12.61
C GLY A 90 -35.24 10.67 -13.71
N ILE A 91 -36.21 11.57 -13.87
CA ILE A 91 -36.16 12.61 -14.91
C ILE A 91 -35.08 13.67 -14.61
N LEU A 92 -34.79 13.93 -13.33
CA LEU A 92 -33.73 14.86 -12.95
C LEU A 92 -32.33 14.33 -13.26
N THR A 93 -32.11 13.02 -13.06
CA THR A 93 -30.82 12.39 -13.39
C THR A 93 -30.60 12.31 -14.89
N GLU A 94 -31.67 12.15 -15.68
CA GLU A 94 -31.61 12.23 -17.16
C GLU A 94 -31.32 13.65 -17.65
N ALA A 95 -31.97 14.67 -17.09
CA ALA A 95 -31.65 16.07 -17.39
C ALA A 95 -30.21 16.43 -17.01
N PHE A 96 -29.73 15.93 -15.85
CA PHE A 96 -28.34 16.10 -15.43
C PHE A 96 -27.37 15.44 -16.40
N ARG A 97 -27.62 14.18 -16.79
CA ARG A 97 -26.79 13.44 -17.75
C ARG A 97 -26.61 14.17 -19.08
N LYS A 98 -27.67 14.81 -19.59
CA LYS A 98 -27.67 15.55 -20.85
C LYS A 98 -27.07 16.96 -20.76
N SER A 99 -26.76 17.44 -19.54
CA SER A 99 -26.30 18.80 -19.33
C SER A 99 -24.82 18.97 -19.70
N GLU A 100 -24.45 20.14 -20.20
CA GLU A 100 -23.09 20.44 -20.64
C GLU A 100 -22.03 20.24 -19.52
N GLY A 101 -20.87 19.70 -19.90
CA GLY A 101 -19.74 19.44 -19.01
C GLY A 101 -19.93 18.27 -18.05
N VAL A 102 -20.91 17.40 -18.31
CA VAL A 102 -21.18 16.20 -17.51
C VAL A 102 -20.46 15.00 -18.11
N PHE A 103 -19.74 14.25 -17.27
CA PHE A 103 -19.03 13.03 -17.65
C PHE A 103 -19.72 11.83 -17.02
N ARG A 104 -19.92 10.75 -17.79
CA ARG A 104 -20.58 9.53 -17.33
C ARG A 104 -19.63 8.33 -17.29
N SER A 105 -19.75 7.51 -16.25
CA SER A 105 -18.99 6.28 -16.11
C SER A 105 -19.46 5.20 -17.08
N ILE A 106 -18.53 4.33 -17.45
CA ILE A 106 -18.77 3.23 -18.38
C ILE A 106 -19.23 1.96 -17.65
N SER A 107 -20.42 2.02 -17.06
CA SER A 107 -21.08 0.85 -16.46
C SER A 107 -22.45 0.58 -17.09
N PRO A 108 -22.60 -0.53 -17.84
CA PRO A 108 -23.86 -0.95 -18.44
C PRO A 108 -25.04 -1.13 -17.49
N SER A 109 -24.82 -1.37 -16.20
CA SER A 109 -25.89 -1.53 -15.23
C SER A 109 -26.05 -0.27 -14.37
N HIS A 110 -24.97 0.13 -13.70
CA HIS A 110 -24.97 1.13 -12.64
C HIS A 110 -24.09 2.33 -12.97
N SER A 111 -24.18 2.88 -14.18
CA SER A 111 -23.45 4.10 -14.54
C SER A 111 -23.82 5.29 -13.66
N VAL A 112 -22.85 6.15 -13.37
CA VAL A 112 -23.01 7.39 -12.61
C VAL A 112 -22.46 8.54 -13.43
N ALA A 113 -22.97 9.75 -13.23
CA ALA A 113 -22.55 10.94 -13.96
C ALA A 113 -22.05 12.01 -12.99
N PHE A 114 -21.09 12.84 -13.43
CA PHE A 114 -20.48 13.90 -12.64
C PHE A 114 -20.32 15.20 -13.42
N TRP A 115 -20.38 16.34 -12.72
CA TRP A 115 -20.12 17.67 -13.23
C TRP A 115 -19.27 18.47 -12.25
N GLY A 116 -18.45 19.41 -12.76
CA GLY A 116 -17.64 20.32 -11.97
C GLY A 116 -16.17 19.92 -11.89
N CYS A 117 -15.47 20.37 -10.84
CA CYS A 117 -14.05 20.10 -10.65
C CYS A 117 -13.78 18.59 -10.57
N GLY A 118 -12.91 18.08 -11.45
CA GLY A 118 -12.51 16.67 -11.49
C GLY A 118 -13.58 15.69 -12.01
N ALA A 119 -14.66 16.17 -12.65
CA ALA A 119 -15.78 15.33 -13.08
C ALA A 119 -15.36 14.11 -13.92
N GLU A 120 -14.42 14.28 -14.85
CA GLU A 120 -13.90 13.17 -15.65
C GLU A 120 -13.17 12.11 -14.79
N TYR A 121 -12.35 12.56 -13.84
CA TYR A 121 -11.70 11.67 -12.86
C TYR A 121 -12.74 10.88 -12.06
N PHE A 122 -13.79 11.54 -11.56
CA PHE A 122 -14.84 10.86 -10.78
C PHE A 122 -15.67 9.88 -11.62
N ALA A 123 -15.94 10.23 -12.88
CA ALA A 123 -16.67 9.37 -13.81
C ALA A 123 -15.83 8.18 -14.30
N HIS A 124 -14.50 8.26 -14.29
CA HIS A 124 -13.65 7.20 -14.81
C HIS A 124 -13.88 5.86 -14.08
N LEU A 125 -14.14 4.81 -14.86
CA LEU A 125 -14.23 3.42 -14.40
C LEU A 125 -13.42 2.56 -15.35
N ARG A 126 -12.49 1.76 -14.82
CA ARG A 126 -11.71 0.81 -15.64
C ARG A 126 -12.64 -0.29 -16.17
N TYR A 127 -12.39 -0.76 -17.39
CA TYR A 127 -13.08 -1.94 -17.91
C TYR A 127 -12.75 -3.18 -17.06
N GLY A 128 -13.72 -4.09 -16.93
CA GLY A 128 -13.53 -5.38 -16.24
C GLY A 128 -13.58 -5.34 -14.71
N ILE A 129 -13.98 -4.21 -14.10
CA ILE A 129 -14.26 -4.14 -12.66
C ILE A 129 -15.74 -3.87 -12.40
N THR A 130 -16.26 -4.38 -11.28
CA THR A 130 -17.64 -4.13 -10.84
C THR A 130 -17.89 -2.63 -10.62
N PRO A 131 -19.11 -2.11 -10.93
CA PRO A 131 -19.45 -0.71 -10.67
C PRO A 131 -19.32 -0.34 -9.20
N TYR A 132 -19.35 -1.31 -8.30
CA TYR A 132 -19.27 -1.13 -6.87
C TYR A 132 -17.85 -1.26 -6.31
N ASN A 133 -16.86 -1.62 -7.14
CA ASN A 133 -15.49 -1.84 -6.69
C ASN A 133 -14.91 -0.60 -5.99
N ILE A 134 -13.97 -0.79 -5.06
CA ILE A 134 -13.32 0.32 -4.36
C ILE A 134 -12.55 1.29 -5.30
N ARG A 135 -12.20 0.86 -6.52
CA ARG A 135 -11.61 1.72 -7.57
C ARG A 135 -12.65 2.36 -8.49
N SER A 136 -13.93 2.11 -8.26
CA SER A 136 -15.04 2.67 -9.02
C SER A 136 -15.34 4.11 -8.58
N PRO A 137 -16.27 4.80 -9.28
CA PRO A 137 -16.78 6.07 -8.81
C PRO A 137 -17.23 6.09 -7.35
N PHE A 138 -17.81 5.01 -6.82
CA PHE A 138 -18.24 4.94 -5.42
C PHE A 138 -17.07 5.01 -4.44
N GLY A 139 -15.95 4.36 -4.76
CA GLY A 139 -14.73 4.48 -3.96
C GLY A 139 -14.15 5.90 -3.96
N LYS A 140 -14.26 6.60 -5.09
CA LYS A 140 -13.85 8.01 -5.19
C LYS A 140 -14.75 8.94 -4.39
N LEU A 141 -16.05 8.63 -4.28
CA LEU A 141 -16.96 9.36 -3.37
C LEU A 141 -16.48 9.26 -1.92
N TYR A 142 -16.05 8.07 -1.49
CA TYR A 142 -15.51 7.80 -0.15
C TYR A 142 -14.16 8.51 0.07
N GLU A 143 -13.22 8.35 -0.87
CA GLU A 143 -11.88 8.96 -0.80
C GLU A 143 -11.95 10.48 -0.66
N HIS A 144 -12.84 11.12 -1.41
CA HIS A 144 -12.98 12.57 -1.47
C HIS A 144 -14.06 13.15 -0.56
N ASP A 145 -14.62 12.34 0.35
CA ASP A 145 -15.59 12.71 1.38
C ASP A 145 -16.83 13.46 0.86
N PHE A 146 -17.44 12.91 -0.20
CA PHE A 146 -18.69 13.42 -0.76
C PHE A 146 -19.81 13.38 0.28
N THR A 147 -20.81 14.26 0.10
CA THR A 147 -22.07 14.22 0.84
C THR A 147 -23.13 13.57 -0.03
N ILE A 148 -23.73 12.46 0.42
CA ILE A 148 -24.93 11.89 -0.19
C ILE A 148 -26.10 12.80 0.16
N VAL A 149 -26.87 13.20 -0.85
CA VAL A 149 -28.09 14.00 -0.72
C VAL A 149 -29.26 13.19 -1.28
N MET A 150 -30.15 12.74 -0.40
CA MET A 150 -31.37 12.02 -0.75
C MET A 150 -32.51 13.02 -0.92
N LEU A 151 -32.64 13.60 -2.12
CA LEU A 151 -33.58 14.67 -2.44
C LEU A 151 -34.98 14.11 -2.74
N GLY A 152 -35.80 13.96 -1.70
CA GLY A 152 -37.22 13.60 -1.83
C GLY A 152 -37.50 12.14 -2.21
N CYS A 153 -36.49 11.28 -2.21
CA CYS A 153 -36.59 9.87 -2.62
C CYS A 153 -36.52 8.87 -1.44
N GLY A 154 -36.60 9.36 -0.20
CA GLY A 154 -36.44 8.53 0.99
C GLY A 154 -35.00 8.04 1.16
N LEU A 155 -34.79 7.07 2.06
CA LEU A 155 -33.46 6.50 2.32
C LEU A 155 -33.22 5.17 1.59
N MET A 156 -34.25 4.60 0.96
CA MET A 156 -34.18 3.30 0.29
C MET A 156 -33.21 3.22 -0.90
N PRO A 157 -33.16 4.18 -1.85
CA PRO A 157 -32.40 4.01 -3.09
C PRO A 157 -30.91 4.36 -2.95
N ASN A 158 -30.32 4.24 -1.76
CA ASN A 158 -28.91 4.57 -1.52
C ASN A 158 -27.99 3.46 -2.04
N SER A 159 -27.54 3.60 -3.28
CA SER A 159 -26.71 2.61 -3.97
C SER A 159 -25.30 2.47 -3.37
N THR A 160 -24.86 3.37 -2.49
CA THR A 160 -23.56 3.28 -1.81
C THR A 160 -23.48 2.05 -0.91
N LEU A 161 -24.62 1.56 -0.41
CA LEU A 161 -24.68 0.37 0.44
C LEU A 161 -24.20 -0.88 -0.30
N HIS A 162 -24.48 -1.01 -1.60
CA HIS A 162 -23.95 -2.10 -2.42
C HIS A 162 -22.44 -2.03 -2.63
N ALA A 163 -21.84 -0.83 -2.59
CA ALA A 163 -20.39 -0.69 -2.56
C ALA A 163 -19.81 -1.22 -1.24
N ILE A 164 -20.47 -0.95 -0.11
CA ILE A 164 -20.07 -1.49 1.19
C ILE A 164 -20.14 -3.02 1.19
N GLU A 165 -21.16 -3.63 0.59
CA GLU A 165 -21.26 -5.08 0.45
C GLU A 165 -20.13 -5.70 -0.37
N ASP A 166 -19.73 -5.05 -1.46
CA ASP A 166 -18.58 -5.45 -2.28
C ASP A 166 -17.25 -5.31 -1.51
N TRP A 167 -17.05 -4.19 -0.83
CA TRP A 167 -15.81 -3.87 -0.11
C TRP A 167 -15.62 -4.72 1.14
N ALA A 168 -16.73 -5.09 1.79
CA ALA A 168 -16.73 -6.03 2.92
C ALA A 168 -16.51 -7.47 2.48
N ASP A 169 -16.45 -7.76 1.17
CA ASP A 169 -16.33 -9.11 0.63
C ASP A 169 -17.39 -10.07 1.19
N LEU A 170 -18.64 -9.60 1.30
CA LEU A 170 -19.70 -10.41 1.87
C LEU A 170 -19.94 -11.64 0.98
N PRO A 171 -20.08 -12.84 1.57
CA PRO A 171 -20.06 -14.12 0.84
C PRO A 171 -21.23 -14.28 -0.14
N TYR A 172 -22.26 -13.46 0.02
CA TYR A 172 -23.44 -13.44 -0.85
C TYR A 172 -23.30 -12.48 -2.04
N CYS A 173 -22.23 -11.70 -2.13
CA CYS A 173 -21.84 -10.98 -3.34
C CYS A 173 -21.21 -11.97 -4.33
N LYS A 174 -22.03 -12.61 -5.14
CA LYS A 174 -21.59 -13.65 -6.07
C LYS A 174 -21.05 -13.06 -7.37
N ASN A 175 -20.09 -13.75 -7.99
CA ASN A 175 -19.71 -13.44 -9.36
C ASN A 175 -20.91 -13.64 -10.29
N SER A 176 -21.18 -12.66 -11.13
CA SER A 176 -22.22 -12.71 -12.15
C SER A 176 -21.57 -12.43 -13.51
N VAL A 177 -22.01 -13.12 -14.55
CA VAL A 177 -21.73 -12.68 -15.92
C VAL A 177 -22.94 -11.89 -16.38
N SER A 178 -22.73 -10.70 -16.93
CA SER A 178 -23.78 -9.98 -17.64
C SER A 178 -23.27 -9.66 -19.03
N THR A 179 -24.05 -10.05 -20.03
CA THR A 179 -23.77 -9.74 -21.42
C THR A 179 -24.02 -8.26 -21.64
N CYS A 180 -22.98 -7.54 -22.03
CA CYS A 180 -23.06 -6.11 -22.31
C CYS A 180 -22.31 -5.84 -23.60
N TYR A 181 -23.03 -5.41 -24.64
CA TYR A 181 -22.40 -4.86 -25.83
C TYR A 181 -21.79 -3.49 -25.50
N SER A 182 -20.46 -3.40 -25.48
CA SER A 182 -19.74 -2.13 -25.49
C SER A 182 -19.52 -1.70 -26.93
N ALA A 183 -20.10 -0.57 -27.34
CA ALA A 183 -19.92 -0.04 -28.69
C ALA A 183 -18.48 0.47 -28.97
N TYR A 184 -17.57 0.41 -28.00
CA TYR A 184 -16.23 0.99 -28.13
C TYR A 184 -15.25 0.12 -28.95
N SER A 185 -15.45 -1.20 -29.03
CA SER A 185 -14.48 -2.08 -29.70
C SER A 185 -14.78 -2.34 -31.18
N GLY A 186 -15.99 -2.04 -31.67
CA GLY A 186 -16.43 -2.42 -33.03
C GLY A 186 -16.31 -3.92 -33.34
N THR A 187 -15.96 -4.74 -32.34
CA THR A 187 -15.58 -6.15 -32.49
C THR A 187 -15.94 -6.90 -31.21
N ARG A 188 -16.82 -7.90 -31.40
CA ARG A 188 -17.26 -9.00 -30.51
C ARG A 188 -18.05 -8.70 -29.23
N ASP A 189 -19.15 -9.45 -29.13
CA ASP A 189 -19.75 -9.94 -27.89
C ASP A 189 -18.70 -10.51 -26.94
N THR A 190 -18.47 -9.81 -25.84
CA THR A 190 -17.81 -10.43 -24.69
C THR A 190 -18.64 -10.08 -23.47
N GLY A 191 -19.20 -11.10 -22.82
CA GLY A 191 -19.83 -10.93 -21.51
C GLY A 191 -18.77 -10.38 -20.55
N LEU A 192 -19.02 -9.20 -19.98
CA LEU A 192 -18.13 -8.66 -18.97
C LEU A 192 -18.44 -9.40 -17.66
N PRO A 193 -17.50 -10.18 -17.11
CA PRO A 193 -17.70 -10.74 -15.79
C PRO A 193 -17.81 -9.59 -14.80
N TYR A 194 -18.91 -9.54 -14.05
CA TYR A 194 -19.05 -8.71 -12.87
C TYR A 194 -18.71 -9.57 -11.65
N PRO A 195 -17.45 -9.53 -11.17
CA PRO A 195 -17.15 -10.14 -9.89
C PRO A 195 -17.99 -9.44 -8.81
N LYS A 196 -18.62 -10.22 -7.93
CA LYS A 196 -19.32 -9.73 -6.72
C LYS A 196 -20.51 -8.77 -6.95
N MET A 197 -21.55 -9.20 -7.66
CA MET A 197 -22.79 -8.41 -7.77
C MET A 197 -23.77 -8.73 -6.62
N PRO A 198 -24.23 -7.73 -5.84
CA PRO A 198 -25.18 -7.95 -4.76
C PRO A 198 -26.61 -8.10 -5.33
N LEU A 199 -27.00 -9.32 -5.66
CA LEU A 199 -28.35 -9.64 -6.12
C LEU A 199 -29.28 -10.01 -4.96
N GLY A 200 -30.59 -9.88 -5.19
CA GLY A 200 -31.64 -10.32 -4.28
C GLY A 200 -32.09 -9.25 -3.27
N HIS A 201 -32.96 -9.66 -2.35
CA HIS A 201 -33.58 -8.76 -1.38
C HIS A 201 -32.56 -8.30 -0.31
N ARG A 202 -32.77 -7.09 0.22
CA ARG A 202 -31.97 -6.47 1.29
C ARG A 202 -32.88 -5.74 2.27
N ASP A 203 -32.43 -5.66 3.51
CA ASP A 203 -33.14 -4.92 4.56
C ASP A 203 -33.26 -3.43 4.24
N PHE A 204 -32.26 -2.84 3.59
CA PHE A 204 -32.22 -1.42 3.24
C PHE A 204 -33.19 -1.00 2.13
N TYR A 205 -33.98 -1.92 1.57
CA TYR A 205 -35.10 -1.62 0.68
C TYR A 205 -36.41 -1.27 1.44
N LYS A 206 -36.31 -0.91 2.72
CA LYS A 206 -37.41 -0.34 3.50
C LYS A 206 -36.96 0.91 4.25
N GLU A 207 -37.89 1.83 4.49
CA GLU A 207 -37.60 3.12 5.16
C GLU A 207 -37.04 2.94 6.58
N LYS A 208 -37.58 1.98 7.35
CA LYS A 208 -37.13 1.66 8.71
C LYS A 208 -36.17 0.47 8.73
N SER A 209 -35.07 0.58 8.01
CA SER A 209 -34.04 -0.46 7.96
C SER A 209 -33.05 -0.39 9.12
N LYS A 210 -32.33 -1.48 9.34
CA LYS A 210 -31.27 -1.62 10.36
C LYS A 210 -30.18 -0.57 10.16
N TYR A 211 -29.75 -0.32 8.92
CA TYR A 211 -28.74 0.69 8.64
C TYR A 211 -29.23 2.13 8.92
N VAL A 212 -30.49 2.46 8.59
CA VAL A 212 -31.07 3.78 8.92
C VAL A 212 -31.09 3.98 10.44
N SER A 213 -31.53 2.95 11.18
CA SER A 213 -31.57 2.98 12.64
C SER A 213 -30.17 3.14 13.24
N LEU A 214 -29.18 2.45 12.68
CA LEU A 214 -27.77 2.60 13.05
C LEU A 214 -27.26 4.02 12.83
N MET A 215 -27.45 4.56 11.63
CA MET A 215 -26.97 5.89 11.25
C MET A 215 -27.65 7.02 12.05
N MET A 216 -28.96 6.87 12.35
CA MET A 216 -29.69 7.81 13.21
C MET A 216 -29.14 7.81 14.65
N ARG A 217 -28.84 6.64 15.22
CA ARG A 217 -28.23 6.55 16.56
C ARG A 217 -26.86 7.21 16.63
N HIS A 218 -26.10 7.18 15.53
CA HIS A 218 -24.81 7.87 15.43
C HIS A 218 -24.94 9.39 15.17
N GLY A 219 -26.13 9.90 14.86
CA GLY A 219 -26.33 11.31 14.50
C GLY A 219 -25.80 11.69 13.11
N SER A 220 -25.51 10.69 12.27
CA SER A 220 -24.83 10.86 10.97
C SER A 220 -25.78 11.18 9.81
N ILE A 221 -27.09 11.17 10.06
CA ILE A 221 -28.12 11.61 9.11
C ILE A 221 -28.64 12.96 9.57
N THR A 222 -28.49 13.96 8.71
CA THR A 222 -29.15 15.26 8.87
C THR A 222 -30.36 15.32 7.94
N SER A 223 -31.41 16.02 8.36
CA SER A 223 -32.63 16.17 7.56
C SER A 223 -33.01 17.64 7.40
N GLY A 224 -33.61 17.98 6.26
CA GLY A 224 -34.18 19.30 6.01
C GLY A 224 -35.22 19.25 4.90
N LYS A 225 -35.55 20.42 4.35
CA LYS A 225 -36.49 20.56 3.24
C LYS A 225 -35.87 21.33 2.08
N VAL A 226 -36.25 20.95 0.87
CA VAL A 226 -36.05 21.72 -0.36
C VAL A 226 -37.38 21.76 -1.08
N ALA A 227 -37.99 22.95 -1.09
CA ALA A 227 -39.41 23.08 -1.41
C ALA A 227 -40.25 22.09 -0.57
N ASP A 228 -41.09 21.27 -1.20
CA ASP A 228 -41.92 20.28 -0.49
C ASP A 228 -41.18 18.98 -0.18
N ALA A 229 -39.99 18.77 -0.77
CA ALA A 229 -39.25 17.53 -0.60
C ALA A 229 -38.56 17.47 0.76
N THR A 230 -38.73 16.33 1.45
CA THR A 230 -37.86 15.98 2.58
C THR A 230 -36.52 15.53 2.05
N VAL A 231 -35.44 16.08 2.62
CA VAL A 231 -34.07 15.80 2.19
C VAL A 231 -33.29 15.20 3.34
N TYR A 232 -32.54 14.14 3.07
CA TYR A 232 -31.56 13.58 4.01
C TYR A 232 -30.15 13.76 3.47
N CYS A 233 -29.23 14.20 4.32
CA CYS A 233 -27.82 14.36 3.99
C CYS A 233 -26.96 13.51 4.92
N MET A 234 -25.97 12.81 4.34
CA MET A 234 -25.00 12.01 5.09
C MET A 234 -23.65 12.04 4.40
N LYS A 235 -22.56 12.01 5.18
CA LYS A 235 -21.20 11.92 4.64
C LYS A 235 -20.91 10.49 4.18
N VAL A 236 -20.38 10.33 2.96
CA VAL A 236 -20.04 9.01 2.40
C VAL A 236 -19.04 8.29 3.29
N ARG A 237 -18.01 9.00 3.76
CA ARG A 237 -16.99 8.41 4.64
C ARG A 237 -17.58 7.87 5.93
N GLU A 238 -18.42 8.68 6.57
CA GLU A 238 -19.07 8.33 7.82
C GLU A 238 -20.04 7.15 7.66
N LEU A 239 -20.86 7.15 6.59
CA LEU A 239 -21.74 6.03 6.24
C LEU A 239 -20.96 4.71 6.11
N VAL A 240 -19.90 4.74 5.29
CA VAL A 240 -19.09 3.55 5.03
C VAL A 240 -18.40 3.08 6.32
N ASP A 241 -17.74 3.99 7.04
CA ASP A 241 -16.98 3.64 8.26
C ASP A 241 -17.86 3.04 9.36
N ILE A 242 -19.06 3.60 9.56
CA ILE A 242 -20.01 3.08 10.55
C ILE A 242 -20.52 1.70 10.12
N CYS A 243 -20.99 1.57 8.87
CA CYS A 243 -21.53 0.31 8.38
C CYS A 243 -20.48 -0.80 8.35
N MET A 244 -19.25 -0.53 7.91
CA MET A 244 -18.18 -1.53 7.86
C MET A 244 -17.80 -2.03 9.25
N LYS A 245 -17.66 -1.14 10.23
CA LYS A 245 -17.42 -1.52 11.63
C LYS A 245 -18.56 -2.32 12.22
N GLU A 246 -19.79 -1.99 11.83
CA GLU A 246 -20.96 -2.71 12.30
C GLU A 246 -21.08 -4.09 11.65
N LEU A 247 -20.71 -4.25 10.37
CA LEU A 247 -20.68 -5.55 9.68
C LEU A 247 -19.74 -6.56 10.35
N ASP A 248 -18.61 -6.11 10.90
CA ASP A 248 -17.70 -7.00 11.63
C ASP A 248 -18.35 -7.57 12.92
N LYS A 249 -19.31 -6.84 13.50
CA LYS A 249 -20.09 -7.28 14.67
C LYS A 249 -21.32 -8.08 14.24
N HIS A 250 -22.10 -7.51 13.34
CA HIS A 250 -23.39 -7.94 12.82
C HIS A 250 -23.31 -8.11 11.30
N PRO A 251 -22.78 -9.24 10.81
CA PRO A 251 -22.53 -9.46 9.37
C PRO A 251 -23.83 -9.52 8.53
N ASP A 252 -24.98 -9.64 9.17
CA ASP A 252 -26.30 -9.64 8.56
C ASP A 252 -26.98 -8.26 8.59
N LEU A 253 -26.24 -7.17 8.88
CA LEU A 253 -26.74 -5.78 8.95
C LEU A 253 -27.64 -5.40 7.76
N PHE A 254 -27.32 -5.89 6.57
CA PHE A 254 -28.05 -5.58 5.34
C PHE A 254 -29.08 -6.63 4.92
N LEU A 255 -29.23 -7.71 5.66
CA LEU A 255 -30.19 -8.79 5.39
C LEU A 255 -31.43 -8.61 6.26
N CYS A 256 -32.63 -8.79 5.70
CA CYS A 256 -33.87 -8.61 6.48
C CYS A 256 -34.09 -9.78 7.45
N ASP A 257 -34.84 -9.54 8.52
CA ASP A 257 -35.09 -10.52 9.58
C ASP A 257 -36.38 -11.33 9.36
N ASP A 258 -37.04 -11.16 8.21
CA ASP A 258 -38.23 -11.92 7.84
C ASP A 258 -37.85 -13.40 7.61
N PRO A 259 -38.38 -14.34 8.42
CA PRO A 259 -38.10 -15.77 8.25
C PRO A 259 -38.64 -16.33 6.93
N GLY A 260 -39.63 -15.69 6.30
CA GLY A 260 -40.16 -16.06 4.99
C GLY A 260 -39.29 -15.57 3.81
N CYS A 261 -38.29 -14.72 4.05
CA CYS A 261 -37.46 -14.18 2.97
C CYS A 261 -36.37 -15.17 2.52
N ILE A 262 -36.69 -15.97 1.49
CA ILE A 262 -35.80 -16.97 0.90
C ILE A 262 -34.43 -16.35 0.52
N SER A 263 -34.42 -15.16 -0.08
CA SER A 263 -33.19 -14.50 -0.53
C SER A 263 -32.26 -14.15 0.65
N CYS A 264 -32.79 -13.55 1.72
CA CYS A 264 -31.98 -13.18 2.88
C CYS A 264 -31.58 -14.40 3.71
N HIS A 265 -32.40 -15.45 3.76
CA HIS A 265 -32.03 -16.71 4.40
C HIS A 265 -30.81 -17.35 3.71
N HIS A 266 -30.85 -17.48 2.38
CA HIS A 266 -29.72 -18.01 1.62
C HIS A 266 -28.46 -17.13 1.75
N ASN A 267 -28.62 -15.81 1.77
CA ASN A 267 -27.48 -14.90 1.89
C ASN A 267 -26.80 -14.96 3.27
N ARG A 268 -27.48 -15.43 4.33
CA ARG A 268 -26.83 -15.66 5.63
C ARG A 268 -25.84 -16.83 5.61
N LEU A 269 -25.99 -17.76 4.65
CA LEU A 269 -25.08 -18.88 4.49
C LEU A 269 -23.68 -18.36 4.13
N GLY A 270 -22.69 -18.68 4.97
CA GLY A 270 -21.30 -18.27 4.79
C GLY A 270 -20.84 -17.09 5.64
N LEU A 271 -21.74 -16.36 6.32
CA LEU A 271 -21.35 -15.22 7.17
C LEU A 271 -20.44 -15.63 8.35
N ASP A 272 -20.67 -16.82 8.94
CA ASP A 272 -19.82 -17.34 10.02
C ASP A 272 -18.40 -17.68 9.53
N GLU A 273 -18.29 -18.21 8.31
CA GLU A 273 -16.99 -18.48 7.70
C GLU A 273 -16.28 -17.17 7.33
N TRP A 274 -17.00 -16.22 6.75
CA TRP A 274 -16.50 -14.87 6.46
C TRP A 274 -15.95 -14.20 7.73
N LYS A 275 -16.69 -14.27 8.85
CA LYS A 275 -16.24 -13.72 10.13
C LYS A 275 -15.00 -14.44 10.66
N ARG A 276 -14.92 -15.77 10.54
CA ARG A 276 -13.73 -16.56 10.90
C ARG A 276 -12.50 -16.22 10.05
N ARG A 277 -12.69 -15.86 8.77
CA ARG A 277 -11.62 -15.46 7.84
C ARG A 277 -11.12 -14.02 8.04
N GLY A 278 -11.78 -13.23 8.89
CA GLY A 278 -11.32 -11.89 9.25
C GLY A 278 -12.35 -10.77 9.14
N GLY A 279 -13.60 -11.08 8.78
CA GLY A 279 -14.65 -10.08 8.58
C GLY A 279 -14.39 -9.20 7.35
N SER A 280 -14.89 -7.96 7.40
CA SER A 280 -14.82 -7.00 6.29
C SER A 280 -13.39 -6.59 5.95
N GLY A 281 -12.49 -6.76 6.91
CA GLY A 281 -11.15 -6.23 6.78
C GLY A 281 -11.11 -4.71 6.71
N TRP A 282 -12.16 -3.99 7.07
CA TRP A 282 -12.19 -2.53 6.89
C TRP A 282 -11.18 -1.78 7.75
N GLU A 283 -10.94 -2.28 8.96
CA GLU A 283 -9.87 -1.78 9.81
C GLU A 283 -8.49 -2.33 9.40
N GLN A 284 -8.37 -3.05 8.27
CA GLN A 284 -7.08 -3.49 7.76
C GLN A 284 -6.28 -2.30 7.23
N VAL A 285 -4.97 -2.46 7.34
CA VAL A 285 -3.98 -1.58 6.74
C VAL A 285 -4.01 -1.76 5.24
N TRP A 286 -4.05 -0.64 4.54
CA TRP A 286 -3.90 -0.61 3.09
C TRP A 286 -2.43 -0.54 2.78
N ILE A 287 -2.01 -1.17 1.69
CA ILE A 287 -0.66 -1.00 1.17
C ILE A 287 -0.69 -0.47 -0.24
N GLY A 288 0.32 0.32 -0.57
CA GLY A 288 0.63 0.70 -1.93
C GLY A 288 2.08 0.37 -2.19
N ALA A 289 2.38 -0.04 -3.41
CA ALA A 289 3.73 -0.43 -3.77
C ALA A 289 4.10 0.11 -5.14
N ALA A 290 5.36 0.50 -5.28
CA ALA A 290 5.94 0.98 -6.51
C ALA A 290 7.44 0.69 -6.55
N LYS A 291 8.01 0.66 -7.75
CA LYS A 291 9.46 0.65 -7.96
C LYS A 291 9.86 1.71 -8.98
N THR A 292 11.08 2.19 -8.89
CA THR A 292 11.67 3.07 -9.90
C THR A 292 13.13 2.69 -10.13
N CYS A 293 13.56 2.74 -11.39
CA CYS A 293 14.96 2.52 -11.75
C CYS A 293 15.81 3.69 -11.18
N ILE A 294 16.91 3.32 -10.53
CA ILE A 294 17.91 4.22 -9.96
C ILE A 294 19.29 3.99 -10.56
N THR A 295 19.40 3.25 -11.66
CA THR A 295 20.67 3.05 -12.39
C THR A 295 21.35 4.39 -12.68
N PRO A 296 22.63 4.57 -12.30
CA PRO A 296 23.37 5.79 -12.56
C PRO A 296 23.76 5.89 -14.05
N GLY A 297 24.17 7.08 -14.49
CA GLY A 297 24.84 7.21 -15.78
C GLY A 297 26.25 6.60 -15.74
N VAL A 298 26.71 6.03 -16.84
CA VAL A 298 28.12 5.58 -16.99
C VAL A 298 29.06 6.74 -16.65
N GLY A 299 30.14 6.44 -15.91
CA GLY A 299 31.08 7.41 -15.37
C GLY A 299 30.74 7.91 -13.96
N THR A 300 29.56 7.57 -13.42
CA THR A 300 29.25 7.82 -12.01
C THR A 300 30.18 6.99 -11.13
N TYR A 301 30.76 7.58 -10.09
CA TYR A 301 31.61 6.84 -9.17
C TYR A 301 30.82 5.73 -8.49
N ALA A 302 31.33 4.52 -8.56
CA ALA A 302 30.72 3.39 -7.88
C ALA A 302 31.27 3.22 -6.47
N ASN A 303 30.43 2.71 -5.58
CA ASN A 303 30.77 2.40 -4.20
C ASN A 303 30.97 0.89 -4.09
N HIS A 304 32.04 0.42 -4.71
CA HIS A 304 32.51 -0.94 -4.51
C HIS A 304 33.34 -0.93 -3.24
N GLY A 305 32.96 -1.64 -2.17
CA GLY A 305 33.75 -1.64 -0.93
C GLY A 305 35.26 -1.95 -1.14
N TRP A 306 35.63 -2.56 -2.26
CA TRP A 306 36.99 -2.91 -2.70
C TRP A 306 37.59 -1.96 -3.76
N SER A 307 36.78 -1.08 -4.37
CA SER A 307 37.17 -0.15 -5.46
C SER A 307 36.38 1.15 -5.39
N VAL A 308 36.44 1.74 -4.21
CA VAL A 308 35.87 3.04 -3.89
C VAL A 308 36.53 4.08 -4.80
N GLY A 309 35.71 4.80 -5.57
CA GLY A 309 36.20 5.87 -6.45
C GLY A 309 36.54 5.43 -7.87
N THR A 310 36.26 4.18 -8.24
CA THR A 310 36.28 3.75 -9.64
C THR A 310 34.97 4.19 -10.33
N PRO A 311 35.03 4.97 -11.43
CA PRO A 311 33.85 5.26 -12.25
C PRO A 311 33.24 3.97 -12.79
N CYS A 312 31.91 3.85 -12.81
CA CYS A 312 31.28 2.74 -13.49
C CYS A 312 31.50 2.84 -15.00
N GLU A 313 31.85 1.74 -15.64
CA GLU A 313 32.09 1.65 -17.09
C GLU A 313 30.93 0.95 -17.81
N GLU A 314 30.18 0.12 -17.08
CA GLU A 314 29.10 -0.71 -17.63
C GLU A 314 27.94 -0.86 -16.64
N VAL A 315 26.74 -1.10 -17.17
CA VAL A 315 25.55 -1.51 -16.41
C VAL A 315 25.20 -2.92 -16.84
N HIS A 316 25.40 -3.90 -15.95
CA HIS A 316 25.06 -5.30 -16.22
C HIS A 316 23.54 -5.51 -16.13
N ASP A 317 22.93 -5.03 -15.04
CA ASP A 317 21.49 -5.02 -14.85
C ASP A 317 21.04 -3.73 -14.14
N ASP A 318 19.82 -3.30 -14.46
CA ASP A 318 19.24 -2.12 -13.82
C ASP A 318 19.09 -2.33 -12.33
N ILE A 319 19.42 -1.29 -11.56
CA ILE A 319 19.19 -1.25 -10.12
C ILE A 319 17.97 -0.40 -9.76
N TYR A 320 17.30 -0.75 -8.66
CA TYR A 320 15.98 -0.21 -8.32
C TYR A 320 15.87 0.31 -6.89
N CYS A 321 15.05 1.35 -6.74
CA CYS A 321 14.40 1.71 -5.49
C CYS A 321 13.02 1.05 -5.46
N ARG A 322 12.76 0.24 -4.43
CA ARG A 322 11.46 -0.43 -4.21
C ARG A 322 10.83 0.07 -2.93
N VAL A 323 9.54 0.40 -3.02
CA VAL A 323 8.81 1.04 -1.94
C VAL A 323 7.53 0.27 -1.63
N ILE A 324 7.29 0.07 -0.34
CA ILE A 324 5.98 -0.30 0.22
C ILE A 324 5.54 0.82 1.15
N VAL A 325 4.38 1.41 0.87
CA VAL A 325 3.70 2.37 1.75
C VAL A 325 2.55 1.66 2.44
N PHE A 326 2.46 1.84 3.75
CA PHE A 326 1.37 1.35 4.58
C PHE A 326 0.50 2.53 5.00
N LYS A 327 -0.81 2.37 4.95
CA LYS A 327 -1.80 3.30 5.48
C LYS A 327 -2.60 2.61 6.57
N ASN A 328 -2.37 3.05 7.80
CA ASN A 328 -3.11 2.63 8.97
C ASN A 328 -4.02 3.79 9.42
N LYS A 329 -5.32 3.69 9.14
CA LYS A 329 -6.29 4.79 9.33
C LYS A 329 -5.85 6.06 8.56
N ALA A 330 -5.55 7.14 9.28
CA ALA A 330 -5.08 8.41 8.70
C ALA A 330 -3.55 8.52 8.65
N GLU A 331 -2.82 7.56 9.24
CA GLU A 331 -1.37 7.59 9.30
C GLU A 331 -0.75 6.77 8.17
N TYR A 332 0.37 7.29 7.65
CA TYR A 332 1.16 6.64 6.61
C TYR A 332 2.57 6.35 7.13
N SER A 333 3.14 5.26 6.65
CA SER A 333 4.54 4.85 6.88
C SER A 333 5.09 4.19 5.63
N ALA A 334 6.42 4.23 5.43
CA ALA A 334 7.05 3.69 4.23
C ALA A 334 8.28 2.84 4.56
N LEU A 335 8.42 1.71 3.86
CA LEU A 335 9.66 0.94 3.75
C LEU A 335 10.24 1.20 2.35
N VAL A 336 11.44 1.74 2.30
CA VAL A 336 12.20 2.02 1.08
C VAL A 336 13.44 1.13 1.09
N SER A 337 13.57 0.29 0.08
CA SER A 337 14.73 -0.56 -0.16
C SER A 337 15.48 -0.08 -1.39
N LEU A 338 16.76 0.28 -1.23
CA LEU A 338 17.63 0.72 -2.33
C LEU A 338 18.63 -0.37 -2.66
N GLU A 339 18.79 -0.68 -3.94
CA GLU A 339 19.94 -1.48 -4.41
C GLU A 339 21.19 -0.61 -4.40
N ALA A 340 21.89 -0.64 -3.26
CA ALA A 340 23.07 0.15 -2.97
C ALA A 340 23.96 -0.52 -1.88
N LEU A 341 25.20 -0.07 -1.74
CA LEU A 341 26.14 -0.59 -0.75
C LEU A 341 25.77 -0.20 0.69
N LEU A 342 25.69 1.10 0.98
CA LEU A 342 25.57 1.62 2.34
C LEU A 342 24.82 2.96 2.33
N ILE A 343 24.20 3.33 3.46
CA ILE A 343 23.58 4.64 3.66
C ILE A 343 23.85 5.13 5.08
N GLU A 344 24.22 6.40 5.23
CA GLU A 344 24.40 7.02 6.55
C GLU A 344 23.11 7.69 7.03
N ALA A 345 22.88 7.68 8.34
CA ALA A 345 21.67 8.23 8.96
C ALA A 345 21.38 9.68 8.56
N ASP A 346 22.41 10.51 8.43
CA ASP A 346 22.28 11.93 8.07
C ASP A 346 21.76 12.09 6.64
N LEU A 347 22.33 11.33 5.69
CA LEU A 347 21.88 11.31 4.30
C LEU A 347 20.48 10.70 4.16
N ALA A 348 20.20 9.60 4.87
CA ALA A 348 18.85 9.05 4.94
C ALA A 348 17.85 10.10 5.47
N GLY A 349 18.25 10.94 6.43
CA GLY A 349 17.47 12.06 6.93
C GLY A 349 17.10 13.08 5.85
N VAL A 350 18.03 13.41 4.95
CA VAL A 350 17.78 14.27 3.78
C VAL A 350 16.71 13.67 2.87
N TYR A 351 16.84 12.38 2.51
CA TYR A 351 15.84 11.71 1.67
C TYR A 351 14.48 11.60 2.36
N LYS A 352 14.44 11.30 3.67
CA LYS A 352 13.20 11.28 4.46
C LYS A 352 12.50 12.64 4.49
N LYS A 353 13.25 13.74 4.54
CA LYS A 353 12.71 15.11 4.45
C LYS A 353 12.09 15.38 3.08
N ALA A 354 12.76 15.01 1.99
CA ALA A 354 12.22 15.17 0.63
C ALA A 354 10.92 14.35 0.44
N VAL A 355 10.89 13.12 0.96
CA VAL A 355 9.66 12.30 0.99
C VAL A 355 8.56 13.01 1.79
N HIS A 356 8.87 13.52 2.98
CA HIS A 356 7.91 14.23 3.81
C HIS A 356 7.31 15.45 3.10
N GLU A 357 8.13 16.27 2.45
CA GLU A 357 7.66 17.46 1.73
C GLU A 357 6.63 17.11 0.66
N LYS A 358 6.88 16.03 -0.09
CA LYS A 358 6.04 15.56 -1.20
C LYS A 358 4.80 14.77 -0.77
N THR A 359 4.89 14.02 0.33
CA THR A 359 3.86 13.02 0.70
C THR A 359 3.19 13.25 2.04
N LYS A 360 3.76 14.12 2.88
CA LYS A 360 3.36 14.38 4.27
C LYS A 360 3.53 13.19 5.22
N ILE A 361 4.17 12.10 4.79
CA ILE A 361 4.61 11.02 5.69
C ILE A 361 5.65 11.60 6.65
N LYS A 362 5.49 11.38 7.96
CA LYS A 362 6.44 11.88 8.96
C LYS A 362 7.81 11.18 8.79
N PRO A 363 8.95 11.90 8.87
CA PRO A 363 10.27 11.29 8.71
C PRO A 363 10.53 10.07 9.62
N GLU A 364 10.03 10.09 10.86
CA GLU A 364 10.16 8.99 11.81
C GLU A 364 9.35 7.74 11.44
N ASN A 365 8.42 7.83 10.48
CA ASN A 365 7.63 6.72 9.96
C ASN A 365 8.19 6.18 8.62
N ILE A 366 9.37 6.64 8.21
CA ILE A 366 10.04 6.21 6.98
C ILE A 366 11.28 5.40 7.36
N ILE A 367 11.37 4.18 6.82
CA ILE A 367 12.56 3.33 6.89
C ILE A 367 13.20 3.37 5.51
N ILE A 368 14.48 3.71 5.44
CA ILE A 368 15.28 3.61 4.22
C ILE A 368 16.41 2.65 4.53
N CYS A 369 16.42 1.50 3.87
CA CYS A 369 17.47 0.49 3.96
C CYS A 369 18.10 0.24 2.59
N VAL A 370 19.28 -0.37 2.59
CA VAL A 370 19.95 -0.80 1.37
C VAL A 370 20.10 -2.32 1.32
N THR A 371 20.17 -2.89 0.11
CA THR A 371 20.40 -4.33 -0.10
C THR A 371 21.84 -4.76 0.17
N HIS A 372 22.74 -3.80 0.35
CA HIS A 372 24.17 -3.98 0.51
C HIS A 372 24.91 -4.48 -0.73
N THR A 373 24.34 -4.36 -1.94
CA THR A 373 25.07 -4.70 -3.19
C THR A 373 26.40 -3.94 -3.25
N HIS A 374 27.49 -4.67 -3.46
CA HIS A 374 28.81 -4.09 -3.65
C HIS A 374 29.01 -3.50 -5.04
N TYR A 375 28.01 -3.55 -5.91
CA TYR A 375 28.07 -3.16 -7.32
C TYR A 375 27.08 -2.02 -7.61
N GLY A 376 26.94 -1.12 -6.63
CA GLY A 376 26.07 0.05 -6.70
C GLY A 376 26.85 1.37 -6.79
N PRO A 377 26.18 2.47 -7.19
CA PRO A 377 26.78 3.80 -7.24
C PRO A 377 27.13 4.35 -5.84
N SER A 378 28.09 5.26 -5.79
CA SER A 378 28.36 6.11 -4.63
C SER A 378 27.43 7.31 -4.61
N PHE A 379 26.92 7.65 -3.43
CA PHE A 379 26.01 8.78 -3.22
C PHE A 379 26.25 9.49 -1.88
N GLY A 380 27.47 9.42 -1.31
CA GLY A 380 27.89 10.32 -0.22
C GLY A 380 27.93 9.71 1.19
N THR A 381 28.52 8.52 1.35
CA THR A 381 28.85 7.96 2.68
C THR A 381 30.12 8.61 3.24
N GLN A 382 29.98 9.64 4.08
CA GLN A 382 31.08 10.49 4.53
C GLN A 382 31.98 9.87 5.60
N ARG A 383 31.46 8.96 6.45
CA ARG A 383 32.21 8.33 7.55
C ARG A 383 33.17 7.25 7.07
N LEU A 384 32.76 6.49 6.06
CA LEU A 384 33.56 5.37 5.53
C LEU A 384 34.33 5.78 4.27
N TYR A 385 33.76 6.63 3.42
CA TYR A 385 34.29 6.96 2.10
C TYR A 385 34.16 8.46 1.78
N PRO A 386 34.82 9.35 2.54
CA PRO A 386 34.69 10.80 2.38
C PRO A 386 35.16 11.32 1.01
N GLU A 387 36.08 10.58 0.37
CA GLU A 387 36.76 10.93 -0.87
C GLU A 387 35.85 10.85 -2.11
N VAL A 388 34.69 10.18 -2.02
CA VAL A 388 33.85 9.81 -3.17
C VAL A 388 32.41 10.26 -2.94
N GLN A 389 32.14 11.53 -3.24
CA GLN A 389 30.80 12.12 -3.17
C GLN A 389 30.31 12.50 -4.55
N ASP A 390 29.10 12.06 -4.89
CA ASP A 390 28.39 12.47 -6.09
C ASP A 390 27.05 13.13 -5.70
N GLU A 391 27.09 14.45 -5.57
CA GLU A 391 25.90 15.24 -5.22
C GLU A 391 24.83 15.18 -6.31
N SER A 392 25.22 15.05 -7.59
CA SER A 392 24.28 14.96 -8.71
C SER A 392 23.45 13.68 -8.60
N TYR A 393 24.13 12.55 -8.38
CA TYR A 393 23.46 11.26 -8.21
C TYR A 393 22.68 11.19 -6.88
N SER A 394 23.18 11.79 -5.79
CA SER A 394 22.40 11.90 -4.54
C SER A 394 21.11 12.71 -4.72
N ASN A 395 21.16 13.84 -5.43
CA ASN A 395 19.98 14.64 -5.75
C ASN A 395 18.99 13.87 -6.64
N PHE A 396 19.50 13.14 -7.63
CA PHE A 396 18.70 12.23 -8.45
C PHE A 396 17.99 11.17 -7.60
N LEU A 397 18.70 10.52 -6.67
CA LEU A 397 18.11 9.56 -5.73
C LEU A 397 17.02 10.19 -4.87
N SER A 398 17.24 11.38 -4.32
CA SER A 398 16.24 12.10 -3.53
C SER A 398 14.92 12.30 -4.31
N GLN A 399 15.01 12.70 -5.58
CA GLN A 399 13.85 12.85 -6.46
C GLN A 399 13.19 11.51 -6.80
N LYS A 400 13.98 10.48 -7.10
CA LYS A 400 13.48 9.13 -7.41
C LYS A 400 12.78 8.49 -6.22
N ILE A 401 13.36 8.56 -5.03
CA ILE A 401 12.79 8.02 -3.79
C ILE A 401 11.46 8.73 -3.48
N SER A 402 11.46 10.07 -3.41
CA SER A 402 10.25 10.83 -3.09
C SER A 402 9.14 10.65 -4.13
N GLY A 403 9.49 10.55 -5.42
CA GLY A 403 8.56 10.19 -6.49
C GLY A 403 7.98 8.78 -6.33
N CYS A 404 8.82 7.78 -6.10
CA CYS A 404 8.41 6.40 -5.97
C CYS A 404 7.49 6.18 -4.76
N VAL A 405 7.78 6.83 -3.62
CA VAL A 405 6.88 6.80 -2.44
C VAL A 405 5.52 7.41 -2.77
N TYR A 406 5.49 8.52 -3.50
CA TYR A 406 4.25 9.14 -3.93
C TYR A 406 3.45 8.26 -4.90
N ASP A 407 4.12 7.58 -5.82
CA ASP A 407 3.47 6.64 -6.75
C ASP A 407 2.92 5.41 -6.01
N ALA A 408 3.64 4.89 -5.01
CA ALA A 408 3.13 3.86 -4.13
C ALA A 408 1.86 4.32 -3.40
N MET A 409 1.82 5.55 -2.87
CA MET A 409 0.63 6.13 -2.24
C MET A 409 -0.59 6.27 -3.17
N LYS A 410 -0.38 6.37 -4.49
CA LYS A 410 -1.48 6.39 -5.47
C LYS A 410 -1.98 4.99 -5.81
N ASN A 411 -1.19 3.96 -5.54
CA ASN A 411 -1.46 2.57 -5.88
C ASN A 411 -1.90 1.75 -4.65
N MET A 412 -2.68 2.37 -3.75
CA MET A 412 -3.07 1.77 -2.48
C MET A 412 -4.26 0.81 -2.65
N GLU A 413 -4.18 -0.33 -1.97
CA GLU A 413 -5.26 -1.29 -1.86
C GLU A 413 -5.20 -2.03 -0.51
N PRO A 414 -6.35 -2.49 0.00
CA PRO A 414 -6.38 -3.39 1.15
C PRO A 414 -5.74 -4.74 0.81
N VAL A 415 -5.03 -5.32 1.78
CA VAL A 415 -4.31 -6.59 1.60
C VAL A 415 -4.40 -7.49 2.82
N SER A 416 -4.28 -8.79 2.58
CA SER A 416 -3.93 -9.75 3.62
C SER A 416 -2.42 -9.97 3.66
N VAL A 417 -1.91 -10.29 4.85
CA VAL A 417 -0.49 -10.56 5.10
C VAL A 417 -0.26 -12.02 5.46
N ALA A 418 0.83 -12.60 4.98
CA ALA A 418 1.35 -13.88 5.45
C ALA A 418 2.85 -13.80 5.74
N PHE A 419 3.35 -14.77 6.50
CA PHE A 419 4.76 -14.86 6.88
C PHE A 419 5.23 -16.30 6.74
N ALA A 420 6.43 -16.48 6.17
CA ALA A 420 7.10 -17.76 6.09
C ALA A 420 8.59 -17.61 6.41
N ILE A 421 9.18 -18.71 6.90
CA ILE A 421 10.63 -18.92 6.93
C ILE A 421 10.89 -20.21 6.18
N HIS A 422 11.76 -20.17 5.18
CA HIS A 422 12.20 -21.34 4.43
C HIS A 422 13.72 -21.45 4.50
N ASN A 423 14.26 -22.66 4.57
CA ASN A 423 15.73 -22.84 4.56
C ASN A 423 16.23 -22.94 3.12
N VAL A 424 17.02 -21.98 2.66
CA VAL A 424 17.58 -21.96 1.30
C VAL A 424 19.10 -21.94 1.37
N ASP A 425 19.73 -22.81 0.58
CA ASP A 425 21.18 -22.87 0.41
C ASP A 425 21.61 -22.19 -0.92
N ILE A 426 22.18 -20.99 -0.79
CA ILE A 426 22.81 -20.25 -1.90
C ILE A 426 24.35 -20.36 -1.91
N GLY A 427 24.91 -21.30 -1.13
CA GLY A 427 26.34 -21.47 -0.94
C GLY A 427 26.96 -20.51 0.07
N ASN A 428 26.18 -19.89 0.96
CA ASN A 428 26.73 -18.97 1.95
C ASN A 428 27.45 -19.71 3.10
N ILE A 429 28.49 -19.06 3.64
CA ILE A 429 29.38 -19.55 4.69
C ILE A 429 29.62 -18.44 5.72
N ASN A 430 30.09 -18.84 6.90
CA ASN A 430 30.70 -17.91 7.83
C ASN A 430 32.14 -17.62 7.38
N ARG A 431 32.48 -16.35 7.15
CA ARG A 431 33.79 -15.95 6.62
C ARG A 431 34.87 -15.84 7.68
N ARG A 432 34.53 -15.96 8.97
CA ARG A 432 35.49 -16.06 10.08
C ARG A 432 35.81 -17.53 10.34
N VAL A 433 37.01 -17.95 9.92
CA VAL A 433 37.45 -19.34 10.04
C VAL A 433 38.40 -19.48 11.21
N ARG A 434 38.10 -20.42 12.12
CA ARG A 434 38.99 -20.75 13.23
C ARG A 434 40.16 -21.62 12.76
N MET A 435 41.37 -21.22 13.09
CA MET A 435 42.63 -21.91 12.82
C MET A 435 42.95 -22.96 13.90
N PRO A 436 43.80 -23.96 13.61
CA PRO A 436 44.20 -24.97 14.60
C PRO A 436 44.85 -24.42 15.88
N ASP A 437 45.55 -23.28 15.77
CA ASP A 437 46.18 -22.57 16.91
C ASP A 437 45.18 -21.76 17.75
N GLY A 438 43.89 -21.79 17.39
CA GLY A 438 42.81 -21.06 18.07
C GLY A 438 42.60 -19.63 17.55
N SER A 439 43.44 -19.11 16.65
CA SER A 439 43.25 -17.81 16.02
C SER A 439 42.13 -17.85 14.96
N TYR A 440 41.78 -16.69 14.41
CA TYR A 440 40.76 -16.57 13.36
C TYR A 440 41.29 -15.82 12.15
N MET A 441 40.91 -16.25 10.95
CA MET A 441 41.20 -15.56 9.70
C MET A 441 39.97 -15.39 8.82
N PHE A 442 40.08 -14.48 7.85
CA PHE A 442 39.12 -14.32 6.78
C PHE A 442 39.24 -15.48 5.78
N TYR A 443 38.13 -16.10 5.38
CA TYR A 443 38.12 -17.15 4.36
C TYR A 443 38.46 -16.58 2.98
N ALA A 444 39.57 -17.03 2.38
CA ALA A 444 40.07 -16.52 1.10
C ALA A 444 39.85 -17.47 -0.09
N ASN A 445 38.95 -18.46 0.07
CA ASN A 445 38.60 -19.47 -0.95
C ASN A 445 39.81 -20.10 -1.68
N ASN A 446 40.81 -20.53 -0.92
CA ASN A 446 42.02 -21.16 -1.45
C ASN A 446 42.41 -22.42 -0.64
N SER A 447 43.36 -23.21 -1.15
CA SER A 447 43.80 -24.48 -0.54
C SER A 447 44.43 -24.33 0.85
N LEU A 448 44.79 -23.11 1.26
CA LEU A 448 45.36 -22.79 2.57
C LEU A 448 44.30 -22.47 3.62
N SER A 449 43.06 -22.19 3.20
CA SER A 449 41.96 -21.85 4.11
C SER A 449 41.38 -23.12 4.73
N PRO A 450 41.26 -23.22 6.07
CA PRO A 450 40.52 -24.31 6.69
C PRO A 450 39.06 -24.30 6.23
N LYS A 451 38.39 -25.46 6.37
CA LYS A 451 36.95 -25.52 6.11
C LYS A 451 36.20 -24.54 7.03
N PRO A 452 35.29 -23.70 6.50
CA PRO A 452 34.46 -22.82 7.30
C PRO A 452 33.71 -23.62 8.38
N ASN A 453 33.71 -23.10 9.62
CA ASN A 453 33.18 -23.80 10.80
C ASN A 453 32.28 -22.91 11.68
N GLY A 454 32.04 -21.66 11.28
CA GLY A 454 31.14 -20.75 11.99
C GLY A 454 29.66 -21.02 11.68
N LYS A 455 28.77 -20.38 12.45
CA LYS A 455 27.32 -20.45 12.21
C LYS A 455 26.99 -19.82 10.84
N VAL A 456 26.15 -20.51 10.06
CA VAL A 456 25.74 -20.10 8.72
C VAL A 456 24.23 -19.83 8.70
N SER A 457 23.81 -18.69 8.16
CA SER A 457 22.39 -18.39 8.00
C SER A 457 21.79 -19.11 6.79
N ARG A 458 20.81 -19.99 6.99
CA ARG A 458 20.04 -20.55 5.86
C ARG A 458 18.60 -20.08 5.83
N GLU A 459 18.18 -19.35 6.86
CA GLU A 459 16.81 -18.89 7.01
C GLU A 459 16.54 -17.77 6.02
N PHE A 460 15.59 -18.01 5.13
CA PHE A 460 15.01 -17.03 4.24
C PHE A 460 13.65 -16.62 4.79
N ALA A 461 13.55 -15.41 5.32
CA ALA A 461 12.32 -14.87 5.89
C ALA A 461 11.55 -14.07 4.84
N MET A 462 10.24 -14.29 4.79
CA MET A 462 9.38 -13.73 3.74
C MET A 462 8.09 -13.20 4.34
N VAL A 463 7.70 -12.00 3.91
CA VAL A 463 6.37 -11.44 4.13
C VAL A 463 5.69 -11.27 2.78
N PHE A 464 4.46 -11.75 2.69
CA PHE A 464 3.63 -11.67 1.49
C PHE A 464 2.44 -10.77 1.74
N PHE A 465 2.17 -9.86 0.81
CA PHE A 465 0.95 -9.07 0.81
C PHE A 465 0.12 -9.40 -0.42
N ARG A 466 -1.10 -9.90 -0.20
CA ARG A 466 -2.00 -10.36 -1.24
C ARG A 466 -3.21 -9.46 -1.31
N ASN A 467 -3.55 -8.99 -2.51
CA ASN A 467 -4.79 -8.24 -2.74
C ASN A 467 -6.01 -9.17 -2.67
N PHE A 468 -7.21 -8.60 -2.73
CA PHE A 468 -8.46 -9.38 -2.69
C PHE A 468 -8.74 -10.20 -3.96
N GLN A 469 -8.00 -9.96 -5.05
CA GLN A 469 -8.06 -10.82 -6.25
C GLN A 469 -7.25 -12.10 -6.06
N GLY A 470 -6.39 -12.14 -5.05
CA GLY A 470 -5.51 -13.26 -4.81
C GLY A 470 -4.15 -13.12 -5.50
N ASP A 471 -3.74 -11.92 -5.92
CA ASP A 471 -2.42 -11.69 -6.48
C ASP A 471 -1.47 -11.13 -5.42
N VAL A 472 -0.18 -11.50 -5.49
CA VAL A 472 0.85 -10.89 -4.64
C VAL A 472 1.04 -9.44 -5.09
N LYS A 473 0.68 -8.49 -4.23
CA LYS A 473 0.86 -7.05 -4.47
C LYS A 473 2.28 -6.61 -4.12
N ALA A 474 2.79 -7.09 -2.99
CA ALA A 474 4.12 -6.75 -2.53
C ALA A 474 4.71 -7.86 -1.66
N GLY A 475 6.02 -7.80 -1.48
CA GLY A 475 6.74 -8.72 -0.59
C GLY A 475 7.93 -8.07 0.09
N ILE A 476 8.29 -8.61 1.26
CA ILE A 476 9.56 -8.33 1.92
C ILE A 476 10.32 -9.65 2.00
N ALA A 477 11.49 -9.69 1.36
CA ALA A 477 12.41 -10.80 1.37
C ALA A 477 13.61 -10.42 2.24
N GLU A 478 13.97 -11.27 3.22
CA GLU A 478 15.16 -11.06 4.06
C GLU A 478 16.04 -12.30 4.06
N TYR A 479 17.32 -12.09 3.77
CA TYR A 479 18.34 -13.13 3.80
C TYR A 479 19.67 -12.55 4.29
N ALA A 480 20.40 -13.32 5.09
CA ALA A 480 21.66 -12.89 5.71
C ALA A 480 22.88 -13.45 4.95
N CYS A 481 23.25 -12.80 3.83
CA CYS A 481 24.47 -13.10 3.07
C CYS A 481 24.96 -11.86 2.33
N HIS A 482 26.27 -11.56 2.33
CA HIS A 482 26.81 -10.45 1.53
C HIS A 482 26.54 -10.66 0.02
N PRO A 483 26.05 -9.64 -0.70
CA PRO A 483 25.92 -9.66 -2.17
C PRO A 483 27.25 -9.29 -2.84
N ILE A 484 28.12 -10.29 -2.96
CA ILE A 484 29.49 -10.16 -3.49
C ILE A 484 29.81 -11.24 -4.54
N PHE A 485 28.85 -11.59 -5.41
CA PHE A 485 29.09 -12.65 -6.39
C PHE A 485 30.00 -12.21 -7.55
N PHE A 486 30.11 -10.92 -7.86
CA PHE A 486 31.05 -10.45 -8.87
C PHE A 486 32.48 -10.31 -8.31
N PRO A 487 33.51 -10.31 -9.17
CA PRO A 487 34.88 -10.09 -8.73
C PRO A 487 35.03 -8.76 -7.96
N PRO A 488 35.94 -8.70 -6.96
CA PRO A 488 36.38 -7.43 -6.41
C PRO A 488 36.90 -6.53 -7.53
N ALA A 489 36.62 -5.23 -7.46
CA ALA A 489 37.10 -4.24 -8.42
C ALA A 489 36.52 -4.26 -9.85
N THR A 490 35.32 -4.82 -10.04
CA THR A 490 34.56 -4.54 -11.27
C THR A 490 34.09 -3.08 -11.31
N ALA A 491 33.89 -2.55 -12.51
CA ALA A 491 33.27 -1.25 -12.78
C ALA A 491 31.81 -1.40 -13.26
N GLU A 492 31.22 -2.59 -13.07
CA GLU A 492 29.85 -2.94 -13.47
C GLU A 492 28.83 -2.57 -12.39
N ILE A 493 27.70 -1.99 -12.80
CA ILE A 493 26.53 -1.82 -11.95
C ILE A 493 25.65 -3.08 -11.98
N SER A 494 25.30 -3.60 -10.80
CA SER A 494 24.38 -4.75 -10.64
C SER A 494 23.67 -4.74 -9.29
N GLY A 495 22.43 -5.24 -9.28
CA GLY A 495 21.67 -5.52 -8.06
C GLY A 495 22.12 -6.80 -7.33
N ASP A 496 23.04 -7.58 -7.92
CA ASP A 496 23.51 -8.89 -7.44
C ASP A 496 22.32 -9.86 -7.16
N TYR A 497 22.50 -10.89 -6.34
CA TYR A 497 21.45 -11.86 -6.02
C TYR A 497 20.18 -11.23 -5.43
N PRO A 498 20.22 -10.14 -4.62
CA PRO A 498 19.00 -9.47 -4.15
C PRO A 498 18.17 -8.87 -5.29
N GLY A 499 18.83 -8.23 -6.25
CA GLY A 499 18.19 -7.67 -7.44
C GLY A 499 17.62 -8.74 -8.35
N VAL A 500 18.39 -9.81 -8.60
CA VAL A 500 17.94 -10.98 -9.35
C VAL A 500 16.70 -11.61 -8.70
N LEU A 501 16.71 -11.81 -7.38
CA LEU A 501 15.56 -12.36 -6.65
C LEU A 501 14.32 -11.51 -6.92
N SER A 502 14.43 -10.20 -6.65
CA SER A 502 13.31 -9.28 -6.72
C SER A 502 12.76 -9.23 -8.15
N ALA A 503 13.63 -9.05 -9.14
CA ALA A 503 13.25 -9.01 -10.56
C ALA A 503 12.61 -10.32 -11.04
N THR A 504 13.11 -11.48 -10.59
CA THR A 504 12.56 -12.78 -10.97
C THR A 504 11.13 -12.95 -10.45
N VAL A 505 10.90 -12.71 -9.15
CA VAL A 505 9.54 -12.82 -8.57
C VAL A 505 8.59 -11.81 -9.23
N GLU A 506 9.01 -10.57 -9.43
CA GLU A 506 8.20 -9.53 -10.08
C GLU A 506 7.81 -9.94 -11.51
N LYS A 507 8.75 -10.49 -12.28
CA LYS A 507 8.51 -10.96 -13.65
C LYS A 507 7.51 -12.12 -13.69
N GLU A 508 7.68 -13.13 -12.83
CA GLU A 508 6.76 -14.28 -12.76
C GLU A 508 5.34 -13.87 -12.31
N GLN A 509 5.21 -12.74 -11.59
CA GLN A 509 3.92 -12.14 -11.21
C GLN A 509 3.41 -11.11 -12.25
N GLY A 510 3.93 -11.13 -13.48
CA GLY A 510 3.49 -10.25 -14.57
C GLY A 510 3.83 -8.77 -14.36
N ASN A 511 4.86 -8.47 -13.56
CA ASN A 511 5.31 -7.13 -13.16
C ASN A 511 4.27 -6.30 -12.39
N ASN A 512 3.28 -6.94 -11.78
CA ASN A 512 2.29 -6.28 -10.94
C ASN A 512 2.66 -6.24 -9.45
N ALA A 513 3.63 -7.07 -9.04
CA ALA A 513 4.16 -7.14 -7.69
C ALA A 513 5.39 -6.23 -7.51
N VAL A 514 5.68 -5.84 -6.27
CA VAL A 514 6.94 -5.18 -5.88
C VAL A 514 7.58 -5.93 -4.72
N ILE A 515 8.80 -6.43 -4.91
CA ILE A 515 9.48 -7.27 -3.93
C ILE A 515 10.67 -6.53 -3.34
N THR A 516 10.50 -6.00 -2.13
CA THR A 516 11.60 -5.37 -1.40
C THR A 516 12.53 -6.43 -0.83
N PHE A 517 13.83 -6.17 -0.87
CA PHE A 517 14.82 -7.00 -0.20
C PHE A 517 15.42 -6.23 0.97
N VAL A 518 15.43 -6.86 2.14
CA VAL A 518 16.01 -6.30 3.36
C VAL A 518 17.20 -7.16 3.74
N GLN A 519 18.36 -6.54 3.91
CA GLN A 519 19.57 -7.27 4.24
C GLN A 519 19.56 -7.72 5.73
N GLY A 520 19.73 -9.02 5.93
CA GLY A 520 19.84 -9.64 7.24
C GLY A 520 21.15 -9.35 7.95
N ALA A 521 21.34 -9.94 9.12
CA ALA A 521 22.60 -9.90 9.88
C ALA A 521 23.71 -10.70 9.18
N CYS A 522 24.30 -10.13 8.13
CA CYS A 522 25.29 -10.79 7.28
C CYS A 522 26.73 -10.37 7.55
N GLY A 523 27.04 -9.62 8.61
CA GLY A 523 28.37 -9.05 8.87
C GLY A 523 29.52 -10.07 8.86
N ASP A 524 29.23 -11.34 9.14
CA ASP A 524 30.15 -12.48 9.09
C ASP A 524 29.74 -13.55 8.05
N GLN A 525 28.73 -13.28 7.21
CA GLN A 525 28.16 -14.20 6.23
C GLN A 525 28.48 -13.77 4.80
N MET A 526 28.95 -14.68 3.95
CA MET A 526 29.24 -14.42 2.54
C MET A 526 29.06 -15.66 1.66
N PRO A 527 28.94 -15.55 0.33
CA PRO A 527 28.93 -16.71 -0.56
C PRO A 527 30.31 -17.38 -0.58
N GLN A 528 30.35 -18.71 -0.48
CA GLN A 528 31.57 -19.52 -0.63
C GLN A 528 32.23 -19.31 -1.99
N HIS A 529 31.37 -19.16 -3.00
CA HIS A 529 31.68 -18.98 -4.41
C HIS A 529 31.64 -17.48 -4.79
N TYR A 530 32.13 -16.60 -3.92
CA TYR A 530 32.24 -15.18 -4.23
C TYR A 530 33.16 -14.95 -5.43
N GLY A 531 32.88 -13.94 -6.24
CA GLY A 531 33.69 -13.62 -7.43
C GLY A 531 33.44 -14.49 -8.68
N GLU A 532 32.47 -15.42 -8.67
CA GLU A 532 32.10 -16.22 -9.85
C GLU A 532 31.35 -15.42 -10.95
N GLY A 533 31.09 -14.13 -10.72
CA GLY A 533 30.40 -13.25 -11.66
C GLY A 533 28.88 -13.41 -11.62
N TYR A 534 28.21 -12.80 -12.59
CA TYR A 534 26.74 -12.76 -12.65
C TYR A 534 26.07 -14.14 -12.63
N LYS A 535 26.73 -15.20 -13.13
CA LYS A 535 26.18 -16.57 -13.08
C LYS A 535 25.90 -17.03 -11.64
N GLY A 536 26.76 -16.67 -10.69
CA GLY A 536 26.58 -16.96 -9.27
C GLY A 536 25.38 -16.19 -8.69
N ALA A 537 25.35 -14.87 -8.92
CA ALA A 537 24.25 -14.00 -8.52
C ALA A 537 22.90 -14.48 -9.07
N LEU A 538 22.86 -14.82 -10.36
CA LEU A 538 21.69 -15.33 -11.06
C LEU A 538 21.17 -16.62 -10.43
N THR A 539 22.08 -17.55 -10.12
CA THR A 539 21.74 -18.85 -9.54
C THR A 539 21.21 -18.69 -8.12
N ALA A 540 21.89 -17.91 -7.28
CA ALA A 540 21.48 -17.62 -5.91
C ALA A 540 20.13 -16.88 -5.85
N GLY A 541 19.98 -15.82 -6.64
CA GLY A 541 18.76 -15.03 -6.70
C GLY A 541 17.55 -15.83 -7.18
N LYS A 542 17.72 -16.67 -8.21
CA LYS A 542 16.63 -17.55 -8.69
C LYS A 542 16.22 -18.62 -7.68
N LYS A 543 17.19 -19.22 -6.96
CA LYS A 543 16.88 -20.19 -5.89
C LYS A 543 15.97 -19.57 -4.83
N LEU A 544 16.32 -18.37 -4.36
CA LEU A 544 15.51 -17.64 -3.39
C LEU A 544 14.17 -17.20 -4.00
N ALA A 545 14.14 -16.77 -5.26
CA ALA A 545 12.91 -16.34 -5.93
C ALA A 545 11.88 -17.47 -6.06
N TYR A 546 12.31 -18.68 -6.43
CA TYR A 546 11.40 -19.83 -6.52
C TYR A 546 10.92 -20.29 -5.14
N ALA A 547 11.77 -20.22 -4.11
CA ALA A 547 11.34 -20.44 -2.74
C ALA A 547 10.27 -19.41 -2.32
N PHE A 548 10.45 -18.14 -2.68
CA PHE A 548 9.47 -17.08 -2.43
C PHE A 548 8.13 -17.37 -3.11
N LEU A 549 8.15 -17.70 -4.41
CA LEU A 549 6.95 -17.99 -5.18
C LEU A 549 6.21 -19.23 -4.63
N SER A 550 6.95 -20.28 -4.27
CA SER A 550 6.37 -21.50 -3.70
C SER A 550 5.68 -21.20 -2.37
N GLU A 551 6.36 -20.53 -1.44
CA GLU A 551 5.80 -20.21 -0.13
C GLU A 551 4.61 -19.23 -0.25
N ALA A 552 4.64 -18.29 -1.20
CA ALA A 552 3.53 -17.36 -1.42
C ALA A 552 2.21 -18.07 -1.79
N ILE A 553 2.28 -19.23 -2.45
CA ILE A 553 1.10 -20.04 -2.82
C ILE A 553 0.51 -20.73 -1.58
N ASP A 554 1.37 -21.34 -0.75
CA ASP A 554 0.95 -22.18 0.38
C ASP A 554 0.74 -21.41 1.70
N ALA A 555 1.17 -20.14 1.75
CA ALA A 555 1.13 -19.36 2.98
C ALA A 555 -0.30 -19.11 3.49
N ARG A 556 -0.43 -19.09 4.82
CA ARG A 556 -1.70 -18.77 5.48
C ARG A 556 -1.86 -17.26 5.66
N TYR A 557 -2.60 -16.65 4.74
CA TYR A 557 -2.92 -15.23 4.77
C TYR A 557 -3.91 -14.88 5.88
N LYS A 558 -3.64 -13.75 6.54
CA LYS A 558 -4.50 -13.15 7.58
C LYS A 558 -4.71 -11.66 7.29
N PRO A 559 -5.80 -11.06 7.78
CA PRO A 559 -5.96 -9.62 7.82
C PRO A 559 -4.71 -8.89 8.35
N LEU A 560 -4.20 -7.90 7.62
CA LEU A 560 -3.19 -6.99 8.15
C LEU A 560 -3.91 -5.90 8.97
N LYS A 561 -3.98 -6.02 10.30
CA LYS A 561 -4.79 -5.13 11.15
C LYS A 561 -4.04 -3.92 11.67
N SER A 562 -2.72 -4.02 11.78
CA SER A 562 -1.90 -2.94 12.31
C SER A 562 -0.52 -2.95 11.68
N VAL A 563 -0.04 -1.74 11.38
CA VAL A 563 1.35 -1.48 11.03
C VAL A 563 1.83 -0.31 11.88
N ILE A 564 2.97 -0.50 12.52
CA ILE A 564 3.63 0.51 13.35
C ILE A 564 5.09 0.61 12.94
N VAL A 565 5.53 1.84 12.66
CA VAL A 565 6.95 2.17 12.58
C VAL A 565 7.37 2.87 13.87
N LYS A 566 8.52 2.46 14.41
CA LYS A 566 9.20 3.15 15.51
C LYS A 566 10.61 3.53 15.10
N THR A 567 11.02 4.70 15.54
CA THR A 567 12.36 5.23 15.31
C THR A 567 12.91 5.74 16.63
N LYS A 568 14.17 5.43 16.90
CA LYS A 568 14.88 5.90 18.09
C LYS A 568 16.32 6.23 17.73
N MET A 569 16.77 7.41 18.16
CA MET A 569 18.20 7.71 18.23
C MET A 569 18.81 7.00 19.43
N HIS A 570 19.95 6.34 19.23
CA HIS A 570 20.64 5.56 20.24
C HIS A 570 22.10 6.03 20.34
N LYS A 571 22.50 6.48 21.53
CA LYS A 571 23.90 6.82 21.82
C LYS A 571 24.63 5.53 22.20
N ILE A 572 25.70 5.21 21.47
CA ILE A 572 26.41 3.95 21.63
C ILE A 572 27.42 4.06 22.77
N ALA A 573 27.25 3.27 23.81
CA ALA A 573 28.12 3.24 24.99
C ALA A 573 29.43 2.50 24.70
N ASN A 574 29.38 1.42 23.92
CA ASN A 574 30.51 0.60 23.54
C ASN A 574 31.22 1.12 22.27
N ALA A 575 31.32 2.44 22.10
CA ALA A 575 32.00 3.09 20.99
C ALA A 575 32.72 4.37 21.44
N GLY A 576 33.31 5.10 20.51
CA GLY A 576 33.94 6.40 20.75
C GLY A 576 32.99 7.42 21.36
N LYS A 577 33.55 8.49 21.95
CA LYS A 577 32.76 9.58 22.52
C LYS A 577 31.86 10.18 21.41
N ASN A 578 30.56 10.26 21.69
CA ASN A 578 29.53 10.88 20.84
C ASN A 578 29.09 10.09 19.60
N VAL A 579 29.39 8.78 19.50
CA VAL A 579 28.81 7.96 18.43
C VAL A 579 27.31 7.77 18.71
N VAL A 580 26.46 8.25 17.79
CA VAL A 580 25.01 8.13 17.83
C VAL A 580 24.56 7.45 16.54
N THR A 581 23.52 6.64 16.66
CA THR A 581 22.90 5.96 15.52
C THR A 581 21.39 5.99 15.58
N ILE A 582 20.75 5.51 14.52
CA ILE A 582 19.31 5.31 14.44
C ILE A 582 19.02 3.81 14.44
N ILE A 583 18.08 3.41 15.28
CA ILE A 583 17.43 2.11 15.20
C ILE A 583 15.96 2.31 14.84
N GLN A 584 15.41 1.40 14.03
CA GLN A 584 14.00 1.43 13.65
C GLN A 584 13.35 0.06 13.83
N ALA A 585 12.02 0.04 13.98
CA ALA A 585 11.24 -1.18 13.94
C ALA A 585 10.01 -1.01 13.06
N LEU A 586 9.69 -2.05 12.29
CA LEU A 586 8.45 -2.23 11.56
C LEU A 586 7.71 -3.41 12.17
N VAL A 587 6.56 -3.14 12.80
CA VAL A 587 5.70 -4.15 13.44
C VAL A 587 4.43 -4.28 12.63
N MET A 588 4.16 -5.46 12.09
CA MET A 588 3.01 -5.77 11.25
C MET A 588 2.25 -6.93 11.86
N ASN A 589 1.15 -6.65 12.57
CA ASN A 589 0.52 -7.60 13.48
C ASN A 589 1.55 -8.19 14.49
N ASP A 590 1.91 -9.47 14.33
CA ASP A 590 2.89 -10.20 15.14
C ASP A 590 4.20 -10.50 14.39
N ILE A 591 4.39 -9.92 13.20
CA ILE A 591 5.64 -9.96 12.42
C ILE A 591 6.46 -8.72 12.77
N VAL A 592 7.73 -8.90 13.12
CA VAL A 592 8.60 -7.81 13.55
C VAL A 592 9.86 -7.79 12.70
N PHE A 593 10.17 -6.63 12.13
CA PHE A 593 11.52 -6.29 11.66
C PHE A 593 12.11 -5.25 12.60
N ALA A 594 13.28 -5.51 13.17
CA ALA A 594 14.09 -4.50 13.81
C ALA A 594 15.32 -4.23 12.96
N PHE A 595 15.50 -2.97 12.61
CA PHE A 595 16.59 -2.47 11.79
C PHE A 595 17.65 -1.88 12.70
N GLY A 596 18.77 -2.57 12.78
CA GLY A 596 20.01 -2.07 13.35
C GLY A 596 20.77 -1.19 12.36
N SER A 597 21.74 -0.48 12.89
CA SER A 597 22.42 0.61 12.20
C SER A 597 23.52 0.22 11.22
N SER A 598 23.86 -1.06 11.06
CA SER A 598 24.99 -1.47 10.21
C SER A 598 25.10 -3.00 10.06
N GLU A 599 26.29 -3.51 9.72
CA GLU A 599 26.62 -4.91 9.48
C GLU A 599 26.65 -5.76 10.77
N LEU A 600 25.49 -6.27 11.18
CA LEU A 600 25.34 -7.15 12.35
C LEU A 600 25.83 -8.57 12.07
N PHE A 601 26.44 -9.21 13.06
CA PHE A 601 26.83 -10.62 12.99
C PHE A 601 25.62 -11.54 13.17
N TYR A 602 25.60 -12.67 12.46
CA TYR A 602 24.45 -13.59 12.46
C TYR A 602 24.16 -14.17 13.84
N GLY A 603 25.18 -14.40 14.67
CA GLY A 603 25.01 -14.93 16.03
C GLY A 603 24.11 -14.08 16.93
N LEU A 604 23.96 -12.79 16.63
CA LEU A 604 23.09 -11.87 17.37
C LEU A 604 21.58 -12.08 17.12
N VAL A 605 21.20 -12.75 16.01
CA VAL A 605 19.78 -13.00 15.67
C VAL A 605 19.10 -13.85 16.73
N GLU A 606 19.79 -14.87 17.25
CA GLU A 606 19.27 -15.76 18.29
C GLU A 606 19.02 -15.00 19.60
N ARG A 607 19.94 -14.10 19.97
CA ARG A 607 19.80 -13.21 21.12
C ARG A 607 18.57 -12.33 20.98
N PHE A 608 18.39 -11.69 19.83
CA PHE A 608 17.26 -10.82 19.53
C PHE A 608 15.92 -11.56 19.70
N ARG A 609 15.78 -12.72 19.05
CA ARG A 609 14.56 -13.53 19.12
C ARG A 609 14.29 -14.04 20.53
N LYS A 610 15.32 -14.48 21.27
CA LYS A 610 15.19 -14.91 22.67
C LYS A 610 14.70 -13.77 23.56
N LYS A 611 15.20 -12.55 23.36
CA LYS A 611 14.79 -11.38 24.13
C LYS A 611 13.33 -11.01 23.84
N LEU A 612 12.85 -11.15 22.61
CA LEU A 612 11.46 -10.87 22.23
C LEU A 612 10.48 -12.03 22.52
N GLY A 613 10.96 -13.27 22.59
CA GLY A 613 10.09 -14.44 22.70
C GLY A 613 9.29 -14.72 21.41
N SER A 614 9.79 -14.27 20.25
CA SER A 614 9.12 -14.44 18.96
C SER A 614 10.06 -14.98 17.89
N LYS A 615 9.62 -16.06 17.22
CA LYS A 615 10.30 -16.60 16.03
C LYS A 615 9.96 -15.81 14.75
N ARG A 616 8.96 -14.94 14.80
CA ARG A 616 8.55 -14.06 13.68
C ARG A 616 9.25 -12.69 13.75
N ALA A 617 10.32 -12.61 14.54
CA ALA A 617 11.15 -11.43 14.70
C ALA A 617 12.42 -11.58 13.87
N ILE A 618 12.65 -10.57 13.03
CA ILE A 618 13.73 -10.48 12.06
C ILE A 618 14.64 -9.33 12.47
N LEU A 619 15.95 -9.62 12.51
CA LEU A 619 16.98 -8.63 12.76
C LEU A 619 17.61 -8.28 11.42
N ALA A 620 17.32 -7.07 10.95
CA ALA A 620 17.84 -6.50 9.72
C ALA A 620 18.88 -5.41 10.04
N GLY A 621 19.72 -5.06 9.07
CA GLY A 621 20.70 -3.98 9.19
C GLY A 621 20.45 -2.81 8.23
N TYR A 622 21.52 -2.06 7.98
CA TYR A 622 21.67 -1.22 6.79
C TYR A 622 20.71 -0.03 6.65
N ILE A 623 20.30 0.56 7.78
CA ILE A 623 19.58 1.85 7.85
C ILE A 623 20.44 3.04 8.31
N ASP A 624 21.70 2.74 8.64
CA ASP A 624 22.80 3.67 8.92
C ASP A 624 24.09 2.91 8.52
N SER A 625 25.25 3.55 8.61
CA SER A 625 26.55 2.94 8.27
C SER A 625 27.58 3.30 9.33
N LEU A 626 27.85 2.35 10.22
CA LEU A 626 28.78 2.49 11.35
C LEU A 626 29.94 1.47 11.34
N SER A 627 30.15 0.76 10.22
CA SER A 627 31.02 -0.43 10.11
C SER A 627 30.41 -1.69 10.74
N TYR A 628 31.21 -2.67 11.14
CA TYR A 628 30.74 -3.93 11.67
C TYR A 628 30.24 -3.82 13.11
N LEU A 629 29.26 -4.66 13.46
CA LEU A 629 28.70 -4.78 14.81
C LEU A 629 28.86 -6.23 15.31
N PRO A 630 30.10 -6.65 15.66
CA PRO A 630 30.40 -8.00 16.13
C PRO A 630 29.94 -8.25 17.58
N GLU A 631 29.88 -9.52 17.98
CA GLU A 631 29.60 -9.93 19.36
C GLU A 631 30.80 -9.64 20.27
N LYS A 632 30.58 -9.60 21.58
CA LYS A 632 31.67 -9.40 22.57
C LYS A 632 32.81 -10.41 22.40
N LYS A 633 32.49 -11.69 22.20
CA LYS A 633 33.47 -12.79 22.05
C LYS A 633 34.37 -12.60 20.83
N ASP A 634 33.89 -11.90 19.82
CA ASP A 634 34.59 -11.78 18.55
C ASP A 634 35.80 -10.85 18.64
N PHE A 635 35.85 -9.97 19.65
CA PHE A 635 36.99 -9.11 19.96
C PHE A 635 38.14 -9.86 20.65
N GLU A 636 37.89 -11.03 21.24
CA GLU A 636 38.95 -11.87 21.82
C GLU A 636 39.89 -12.40 20.73
N TYR A 637 39.36 -12.57 19.51
CA TYR A 637 40.10 -13.05 18.34
C TYR A 637 39.87 -12.11 17.14
N PRO A 638 40.61 -11.00 17.05
CA PRO A 638 40.31 -9.95 16.08
C PRO A 638 40.51 -10.37 14.62
N THR A 639 39.47 -10.20 13.80
CA THR A 639 39.48 -10.36 12.34
C THR A 639 39.32 -9.00 11.65
N TYR A 640 39.12 -8.98 10.33
CA TYR A 640 38.88 -7.77 9.55
C TYR A 640 37.76 -6.91 10.13
N GLU A 641 36.63 -7.54 10.47
CA GLU A 641 35.41 -6.87 10.93
C GLU A 641 35.63 -6.10 12.24
N THR A 642 36.23 -6.75 13.24
CA THR A 642 36.49 -6.15 14.56
C THR A 642 37.55 -5.05 14.48
N LYS A 643 38.58 -5.25 13.65
CA LYS A 643 39.63 -4.24 13.42
C LYS A 643 39.05 -3.00 12.73
N LEU A 644 38.15 -3.19 11.75
CA LEU A 644 37.53 -2.09 11.04
C LEU A 644 36.58 -1.29 11.95
N CYS A 645 35.71 -1.94 12.72
CA CYS A 645 34.81 -1.21 13.61
C CYS A 645 35.56 -0.48 14.75
N GLU A 646 36.65 -1.06 15.26
CA GLU A 646 37.54 -0.35 16.20
C GLU A 646 38.21 0.86 15.54
N LYS A 647 38.66 0.75 14.29
CA LYS A 647 39.24 1.87 13.54
C LYS A 647 38.22 3.00 13.33
N VAL A 648 37.03 2.67 12.82
CA VAL A 648 36.03 3.64 12.33
C VAL A 648 35.30 4.33 13.49
N ILE A 649 34.79 3.55 14.45
CA ILE A 649 33.95 4.10 15.53
C ILE A 649 34.52 3.90 16.93
N LYS A 650 35.78 3.42 17.06
CA LYS A 650 36.38 3.08 18.36
C LYS A 650 35.51 2.08 19.14
N ALA A 651 34.92 1.13 18.42
CA ALA A 651 34.08 0.08 18.99
C ALA A 651 34.81 -0.70 20.10
N LYS A 652 34.08 -1.05 21.14
CA LYS A 652 34.54 -1.87 22.26
C LYS A 652 33.75 -3.20 22.31
N PRO A 653 34.27 -4.23 23.01
CA PRO A 653 33.54 -5.49 23.18
C PRO A 653 32.13 -5.28 23.73
N GLY A 654 31.13 -5.89 23.09
CA GLY A 654 29.71 -5.77 23.46
C GLY A 654 28.88 -4.81 22.62
N ILE A 655 29.46 -4.21 21.56
CA ILE A 655 28.75 -3.26 20.70
C ILE A 655 27.56 -3.88 19.95
N GLY A 656 27.70 -5.10 19.43
CA GLY A 656 26.61 -5.81 18.73
C GLY A 656 25.44 -6.12 19.65
N GLU A 657 25.73 -6.62 20.86
CA GLU A 657 24.71 -6.88 21.89
C GLU A 657 23.98 -5.61 22.32
N GLU A 658 24.69 -4.49 22.47
CA GLU A 658 24.09 -3.20 22.84
C GLU A 658 23.03 -2.76 21.82
N ILE A 659 23.36 -2.80 20.53
CA ILE A 659 22.43 -2.41 19.44
C ILE A 659 21.22 -3.35 19.40
N VAL A 660 21.46 -4.66 19.48
CA VAL A 660 20.41 -5.68 19.44
C VAL A 660 19.48 -5.57 20.64
N ASP A 661 20.04 -5.30 21.82
CA ASP A 661 19.27 -5.11 23.04
C ASP A 661 18.41 -3.85 22.94
N ALA A 662 18.95 -2.75 22.40
CA ALA A 662 18.20 -1.52 22.17
C ALA A 662 17.06 -1.72 21.15
N CYS A 663 17.31 -2.48 20.08
CA CYS A 663 16.29 -2.89 19.10
C CYS A 663 15.15 -3.69 19.77
N ALA A 664 15.48 -4.71 20.56
CA ALA A 664 14.49 -5.52 21.24
C ALA A 664 13.66 -4.72 22.25
N ASP A 665 14.28 -3.82 23.01
CA ASP A 665 13.57 -2.98 23.98
C ASP A 665 12.64 -1.97 23.29
N MET A 666 13.04 -1.43 22.13
CA MET A 666 12.17 -0.59 21.31
C MET A 666 10.94 -1.36 20.80
N VAL A 667 11.11 -2.59 20.32
CA VAL A 667 10.01 -3.44 19.85
C VAL A 667 9.03 -3.75 21.00
N LYS A 668 9.52 -4.17 22.17
CA LYS A 668 8.66 -4.45 23.33
C LYS A 668 7.79 -3.25 23.74
N ASN A 669 8.36 -2.05 23.67
CA ASN A 669 7.63 -0.82 23.96
C ASN A 669 6.59 -0.48 22.87
N ALA A 670 6.83 -0.90 21.62
CA ALA A 670 5.86 -0.77 20.54
C ALA A 670 4.68 -1.74 20.73
N GLU A 671 4.94 -3.00 21.03
CA GLU A 671 3.90 -4.04 21.22
C GLU A 671 2.97 -3.76 22.40
N LYS A 672 3.50 -3.20 23.51
CA LYS A 672 2.69 -2.76 24.67
C LYS A 672 1.64 -1.69 24.34
N ARG A 673 1.77 -0.99 23.21
CA ARG A 673 0.77 0.00 22.75
C ARG A 673 -0.27 -0.60 21.80
N ILE A 674 -0.03 -1.83 21.32
CA ILE A 674 -0.94 -2.57 20.42
C ILE A 674 -1.92 -3.42 21.25
N ARG A 675 -1.41 -4.03 22.33
CA ARG A 675 -2.23 -4.72 23.35
C ARG A 675 -2.90 -3.71 24.25
#